data_AF-A0A925LQQ4-F1
#
_entry.id   AF-A0A925LQQ4-F1
#
_cell.length_a   1.000
_cell.length_b   1.000
_cell.length_c   1.000
_cell.angle_alpha   90.00
_cell.angle_beta   90.00
_cell.angle_gamma   90.00
#
_symmetry.space_group_name_H-M   'P 1'
#
loop_
_entity.id
_entity.type
_entity.pdbx_description
1 polymer ?
#
loop_
_entity_poly.entity_id
_entity_poly.type
_entity_poly.pdbx_seq_one_letter_code
_entity_poly.pdbx_strand_id
1 'polypeptide(L)'
;ADVVLKDWATREPRLRKEGIALLLSRSAWTTRLLAAIEGGTVSVGELDLPQQQALLEHADESIRIAAAKSFRPRNSGERQQEIERFAAAVTENGDPGKGRQVFQRYCATCHRLQDLGHVVGPDITSYAGKPVQSLLIAMLDPNKAVDPRYQSYVVVLKDGRIVTGLIAEETASGLTFLAAEGKRESVLRSEIDEILSTGRSLMPEGFWQNATPEDVNHLWAFFRTLRSPPKTLEGNQPTLVEIPTSGNTALLASQAEIYGGDITFELPFQNVGFWHGKDDMVRWRIRSPGVRQIDVWAEWACDANAAGNAFVIEGVEPVLKGKVGSTGAWSRYALQNLGTVTVREGESDIVIRPAGELRSALADLRALHLVQLDGVPLATGMVEDSKTASSSLKTVADIAAFLVDDRQPAAEREAIIAANLDRASNIIPLMAQGLPHDAGSKEEYRRIPWIWRLAIAVGKDGDAEQIRSVLAVSLPQADQPLEHWQAVVIGGGLINGISLSGKWPHEELSALMAADEPLQSAWQRTLELSTLMADDESVPAGTRYDALRIVAMLDWSKSRTQLQRYLQKGVNDELQMGAISGLSDIQDAEAASMLIKAFANFSDGNQQLALDALLRTDDRCLSLLNALAESRLPEDLKLHDKVQSLREHASESVRELAERVITRP
;
A
#
# COMPACT_ATOMS: atom_id res chain seq x y z
N ALA A 1 -36.87 -13.15 23.21
CA ALA A 1 -35.66 -13.24 24.06
C ALA A 1 -35.75 -14.42 25.02
N ASP A 2 -36.65 -14.41 26.00
CA ASP A 2 -36.72 -15.46 27.04
C ASP A 2 -36.89 -16.89 26.49
N VAL A 3 -37.66 -17.07 25.42
CA VAL A 3 -37.80 -18.37 24.71
C VAL A 3 -36.48 -18.85 24.08
N VAL A 4 -35.68 -17.92 23.55
CA VAL A 4 -34.38 -18.21 22.93
C VAL A 4 -33.35 -18.57 24.00
N LEU A 5 -33.38 -17.87 25.14
CA LEU A 5 -32.49 -18.07 26.28
C LEU A 5 -32.84 -19.30 27.14
N LYS A 6 -34.04 -19.85 27.00
CA LYS A 6 -34.44 -21.07 27.72
C LYS A 6 -33.54 -22.24 27.31
N ASP A 7 -33.05 -23.00 28.29
CA ASP A 7 -32.19 -24.17 28.13
C ASP A 7 -30.89 -23.86 27.35
N TRP A 8 -30.36 -22.63 27.48
CA TRP A 8 -29.23 -22.14 26.69
C TRP A 8 -27.99 -23.03 26.74
N ALA A 9 -27.63 -23.51 27.93
CA ALA A 9 -26.41 -24.29 28.17
C ALA A 9 -26.38 -25.61 27.38
N THR A 10 -27.55 -26.23 27.16
CA THR A 10 -27.71 -27.54 26.51
C THR A 10 -28.11 -27.44 25.03
N ARG A 11 -28.22 -26.22 24.48
CA ARG A 11 -28.53 -26.01 23.05
C ARG A 11 -27.33 -26.33 22.19
N GLU A 12 -27.63 -26.78 20.97
CA GLU A 12 -26.63 -27.00 19.94
C GLU A 12 -25.86 -25.70 19.61
N PRO A 13 -24.55 -25.77 19.35
CA PRO A 13 -23.71 -24.62 19.04
C PRO A 13 -24.26 -23.72 17.92
N ARG A 14 -24.72 -24.33 16.81
CA ARG A 14 -25.32 -23.61 15.69
C ARG A 14 -26.54 -22.80 16.13
N LEU A 15 -27.41 -23.39 16.94
CA LEU A 15 -28.62 -22.74 17.44
C LEU A 15 -28.31 -21.64 18.45
N ARG A 16 -27.22 -21.76 19.23
CA ARG A 16 -26.75 -20.67 20.10
C ARG A 16 -26.22 -19.50 19.28
N LYS A 17 -25.45 -19.75 18.22
CA LYS A 17 -24.97 -18.69 17.31
C LYS A 17 -26.13 -17.95 16.63
N GLU A 18 -27.09 -18.70 16.08
CA GLU A 18 -28.31 -18.12 15.49
C GLU A 18 -29.14 -17.38 16.54
N GLY A 19 -29.20 -17.91 17.76
CA GLY A 19 -29.86 -17.28 18.91
C GLY A 19 -29.22 -15.94 19.30
N ILE A 20 -27.90 -15.84 19.35
CA ILE A 20 -27.18 -14.59 19.62
C ILE A 20 -27.46 -13.57 18.51
N ALA A 21 -27.32 -13.96 17.25
CA ALA A 21 -27.62 -13.08 16.11
C ALA A 21 -29.06 -12.55 16.17
N LEU A 22 -30.02 -13.42 16.49
CA LEU A 22 -31.41 -13.03 16.69
C LEU A 22 -31.56 -12.07 17.88
N LEU A 23 -30.93 -12.35 19.02
CA LEU A 23 -31.02 -11.49 20.21
C LEU A 23 -30.37 -10.11 20.01
N LEU A 24 -29.34 -10.01 19.16
CA LEU A 24 -28.69 -8.74 18.83
C LEU A 24 -29.47 -7.90 17.80
N SER A 25 -30.43 -8.50 17.09
CA SER A 25 -31.18 -7.81 16.02
C SER A 25 -32.14 -6.72 16.51
N ARG A 26 -32.44 -6.65 17.82
CA ARG A 26 -33.33 -5.64 18.42
C ARG A 26 -32.85 -5.23 19.80
N SER A 27 -32.81 -3.92 20.07
CA SER A 27 -32.30 -3.37 21.34
C SER A 27 -32.97 -3.98 22.59
N ALA A 28 -34.30 -4.19 22.56
CA ALA A 28 -35.01 -4.81 23.68
C ALA A 28 -34.57 -6.26 23.97
N TRP A 29 -34.14 -7.00 22.94
CA TRP A 29 -33.62 -8.36 23.08
C TRP A 29 -32.14 -8.35 23.48
N THR A 30 -31.37 -7.40 22.97
CA THR A 30 -29.99 -7.13 23.38
C THR A 30 -29.89 -6.87 24.88
N THR A 31 -30.78 -6.05 25.44
CA THR A 31 -30.83 -5.82 26.89
C THR A 31 -31.07 -7.12 27.67
N ARG A 32 -31.92 -8.03 27.17
CA ARG A 32 -32.14 -9.34 27.80
C ARG A 32 -30.94 -10.27 27.68
N LEU A 33 -30.24 -10.24 26.54
CA LEU A 33 -28.98 -10.96 26.35
C LEU A 33 -27.91 -10.47 27.34
N LEU A 34 -27.72 -9.15 27.47
CA LEU A 34 -26.77 -8.58 28.42
C LEU A 34 -27.08 -8.93 29.88
N ALA A 35 -28.37 -8.96 30.25
CA ALA A 35 -28.80 -9.43 31.57
C ALA A 35 -28.53 -10.94 31.76
N ALA A 36 -28.71 -11.75 30.72
CA ALA A 36 -28.38 -13.18 30.75
C ALA A 36 -26.86 -13.43 30.86
N ILE A 37 -26.05 -12.55 30.27
CA ILE A 37 -24.59 -12.57 30.43
C ILE A 37 -24.20 -12.19 31.85
N GLU A 38 -24.78 -11.12 32.41
CA GLU A 38 -24.52 -10.71 33.79
C GLU A 38 -24.93 -11.79 34.80
N GLY A 39 -26.04 -12.49 34.53
CA GLY A 39 -26.51 -13.64 35.30
C GLY A 39 -25.75 -14.95 35.05
N GLY A 40 -24.78 -14.97 34.13
CA GLY A 40 -23.97 -16.15 33.81
C GLY A 40 -24.69 -17.25 33.02
N THR A 41 -25.89 -16.99 32.50
CA THR A 41 -26.62 -17.92 31.63
C THR A 41 -25.98 -18.02 30.24
N VAL A 42 -25.46 -16.90 29.73
CA VAL A 42 -24.69 -16.81 28.48
C VAL A 42 -23.26 -16.39 28.84
N SER A 43 -22.24 -17.08 28.32
CA SER A 43 -20.87 -16.60 28.52
C SER A 43 -20.59 -15.40 27.61
N VAL A 44 -19.86 -14.39 28.10
CA VAL A 44 -19.34 -13.29 27.26
C VAL A 44 -18.59 -13.83 26.04
N GLY A 45 -17.86 -14.94 26.21
CA GLY A 45 -17.09 -15.58 25.15
C GLY A 45 -17.93 -16.10 23.98
N GLU A 46 -19.25 -16.25 24.14
CA GLU A 46 -20.16 -16.66 23.05
C GLU A 46 -20.44 -15.56 22.04
N LEU A 47 -20.13 -14.30 22.38
CA LEU A 47 -20.18 -13.19 21.46
C LEU A 47 -18.82 -13.08 20.76
N ASP A 48 -18.82 -12.94 19.44
CA ASP A 48 -17.60 -12.64 18.71
C ASP A 48 -17.12 -11.19 18.97
N LEU A 49 -15.86 -10.92 18.64
CA LEU A 49 -15.25 -9.60 18.87
C LEU A 49 -16.03 -8.45 18.19
N PRO A 50 -16.45 -8.57 16.91
CA PRO A 50 -17.31 -7.57 16.29
C PRO A 50 -18.61 -7.32 17.06
N GLN A 51 -19.26 -8.36 17.56
CA GLN A 51 -20.49 -8.24 18.36
C GLN A 51 -20.23 -7.53 19.69
N GLN A 52 -19.14 -7.88 20.39
CA GLN A 52 -18.75 -7.22 21.63
C GLN A 52 -18.43 -5.73 21.40
N GLN A 53 -17.68 -5.41 20.35
CA GLN A 53 -17.36 -4.04 19.95
C GLN A 53 -18.64 -3.25 19.61
N ALA A 54 -19.54 -3.83 18.81
CA ALA A 54 -20.80 -3.22 18.44
C ALA A 54 -21.70 -2.92 19.66
N LEU A 55 -21.63 -3.72 20.72
CA LEU A 55 -22.34 -3.46 21.97
C LEU A 55 -21.71 -2.34 22.80
N LEU A 56 -20.38 -2.24 22.80
CA LEU A 56 -19.65 -1.16 23.46
C LEU A 56 -19.84 0.20 22.75
N GLU A 57 -20.05 0.17 21.43
CA GLU A 57 -20.26 1.34 20.57
C GLU A 57 -21.74 1.56 20.20
N HIS A 58 -22.65 0.79 20.80
CA HIS A 58 -24.08 0.79 20.46
C HIS A 58 -24.71 2.18 20.61
N ALA A 59 -25.63 2.58 19.74
CA ALA A 59 -26.26 3.91 19.78
C ALA A 59 -27.01 4.22 21.10
N ASP A 60 -27.66 3.20 21.68
CA ASP A 60 -28.32 3.26 22.99
C ASP A 60 -27.29 3.22 24.14
N GLU A 61 -27.26 4.27 24.96
CA GLU A 61 -26.36 4.44 26.09
C GLU A 61 -26.52 3.36 27.17
N SER A 62 -27.76 2.89 27.41
CA SER A 62 -28.02 1.87 28.43
C SER A 62 -27.37 0.53 28.08
N ILE A 63 -27.34 0.19 26.78
CA ILE A 63 -26.70 -1.01 26.25
C ILE A 63 -25.18 -0.89 26.35
N ARG A 64 -24.59 0.26 26.02
CA ARG A 64 -23.14 0.50 26.18
C ARG A 64 -22.70 0.32 27.62
N ILE A 65 -23.42 0.91 28.57
CA ILE A 65 -23.11 0.82 30.00
C ILE A 65 -23.23 -0.63 30.50
N ALA A 66 -24.30 -1.33 30.13
CA ALA A 66 -24.51 -2.73 30.51
C ALA A 66 -23.43 -3.65 29.90
N ALA A 67 -23.05 -3.45 28.64
CA ALA A 67 -21.96 -4.18 27.99
C ALA A 67 -20.62 -3.93 28.69
N ALA A 68 -20.26 -2.67 28.93
CA ALA A 68 -19.02 -2.29 29.63
C ALA A 68 -18.94 -2.87 31.05
N LYS A 69 -20.08 -3.04 31.73
CA LYS A 69 -20.17 -3.70 33.04
C LYS A 69 -19.98 -5.21 32.92
N SER A 70 -20.72 -5.86 32.02
CA SER A 70 -20.73 -7.31 31.85
C SER A 70 -19.44 -7.88 31.27
N PHE A 71 -18.66 -7.09 30.52
CA PHE A 71 -17.41 -7.53 29.90
C PHE A 71 -16.17 -7.32 30.79
N ARG A 72 -16.32 -6.81 32.03
CA ARG A 72 -15.20 -6.71 32.98
C ARG A 72 -14.84 -8.09 33.55
N PRO A 73 -13.59 -8.58 33.41
CA PRO A 73 -13.19 -9.87 33.97
C PRO A 73 -13.22 -9.88 35.50
N ARG A 74 -13.74 -10.95 36.12
CA ARG A 74 -13.88 -11.10 37.59
C ARG A 74 -12.57 -11.05 38.40
N ASN A 75 -11.40 -11.29 37.78
CA ASN A 75 -10.07 -11.27 38.42
C ASN A 75 -9.07 -10.36 37.68
N SER A 76 -9.53 -9.22 37.14
CA SER A 76 -8.69 -8.36 36.29
C SER A 76 -7.44 -7.81 36.99
N GLY A 77 -7.47 -7.58 38.31
CA GLY A 77 -6.36 -6.97 39.05
C GLY A 77 -5.11 -7.86 39.16
N GLU A 78 -5.29 -9.13 39.55
CA GLU A 78 -4.18 -10.08 39.71
C GLU A 78 -3.57 -10.46 38.35
N ARG A 79 -4.40 -10.71 37.33
CA ARG A 79 -3.91 -10.97 35.97
C ARG A 79 -3.17 -9.77 35.38
N GLN A 80 -3.65 -8.55 35.64
CA GLN A 80 -2.98 -7.34 35.20
C GLN A 80 -1.61 -7.16 35.87
N GLN A 81 -1.49 -7.46 37.16
CA GLN A 81 -0.20 -7.47 37.87
C GLN A 81 0.78 -8.48 37.27
N GLU A 82 0.31 -9.68 36.93
CA GLU A 82 1.15 -10.68 36.27
C GLU A 82 1.56 -10.24 34.86
N ILE A 83 0.64 -9.68 34.06
CA ILE A 83 0.98 -9.12 32.75
C ILE A 83 2.07 -8.05 32.87
N GLU A 84 1.97 -7.15 33.85
CA GLU A 84 2.98 -6.12 34.11
C GLU A 84 4.32 -6.73 34.56
N ARG A 85 4.28 -7.75 35.44
CA ARG A 85 5.48 -8.47 35.90
C ARG A 85 6.23 -9.13 34.74
N PHE A 86 5.51 -9.80 33.84
CA PHE A 86 6.10 -10.45 32.67
C PHE A 86 6.56 -9.43 31.62
N ALA A 87 5.80 -8.35 31.41
CA ALA A 87 6.19 -7.27 30.50
C ALA A 87 7.51 -6.62 30.91
N ALA A 88 7.70 -6.39 32.21
CA ALA A 88 8.92 -5.78 32.75
C ALA A 88 10.20 -6.61 32.51
N ALA A 89 10.08 -7.92 32.30
CA ALA A 89 11.21 -8.80 32.04
C ALA A 89 11.57 -8.94 30.54
N VAL A 90 10.70 -8.46 29.66
CA VAL A 90 10.97 -8.49 28.21
C VAL A 90 11.97 -7.40 27.87
N THR A 91 13.08 -7.80 27.25
CA THR A 91 14.17 -6.93 26.82
C THR A 91 14.60 -7.31 25.40
N GLU A 92 15.62 -6.64 24.88
CA GLU A 92 16.23 -6.99 23.59
C GLU A 92 17.09 -8.26 23.65
N ASN A 93 17.49 -8.70 24.86
CA ASN A 93 18.51 -9.74 25.07
C ASN A 93 17.95 -11.17 25.19
N GLY A 94 16.76 -11.43 24.65
CA GLY A 94 16.22 -12.79 24.63
C GLY A 94 16.97 -13.70 23.64
N ASP A 95 17.07 -15.00 23.96
CA ASP A 95 17.67 -16.02 23.10
C ASP A 95 16.58 -16.72 22.26
N PRO A 96 16.57 -16.56 20.92
CA PRO A 96 15.58 -17.19 20.05
C PRO A 96 15.61 -18.72 20.07
N GLY A 97 16.77 -19.34 20.29
CA GLY A 97 16.93 -20.79 20.37
C GLY A 97 16.26 -21.36 21.61
N LYS A 98 16.44 -20.71 22.76
CA LYS A 98 15.67 -21.02 23.98
C LYS A 98 14.19 -20.69 23.80
N GLY A 99 13.86 -19.60 23.12
CA GLY A 99 12.48 -19.23 22.80
C GLY A 99 11.75 -20.28 21.98
N ARG A 100 12.42 -20.89 21.00
CA ARG A 100 11.89 -22.03 20.23
C ARG A 100 11.57 -23.23 21.14
N GLN A 101 12.39 -23.49 22.16
CA GLN A 101 12.13 -24.56 23.14
C GLN A 101 10.93 -24.24 24.04
N VAL A 102 10.79 -22.97 24.48
CA VAL A 102 9.63 -22.50 25.24
C VAL A 102 8.36 -22.65 24.39
N PHE A 103 8.39 -22.22 23.12
CA PHE A 103 7.28 -22.41 22.19
C PHE A 103 6.91 -23.88 22.05
N GLN A 104 7.90 -24.76 21.85
CA GLN A 104 7.68 -26.20 21.72
C GLN A 104 7.06 -26.81 22.98
N ARG A 105 7.43 -26.31 24.16
CA ARG A 105 6.92 -26.82 25.45
C ARG A 105 5.49 -26.38 25.75
N TYR A 106 5.15 -25.11 25.50
CA TYR A 106 3.89 -24.53 26.01
C TYR A 106 2.87 -24.21 24.92
N CYS A 107 3.31 -23.95 23.69
CA CYS A 107 2.44 -23.44 22.63
C CYS A 107 2.21 -24.47 21.52
N ALA A 108 3.22 -25.29 21.20
CA ALA A 108 3.18 -26.21 20.07
C ALA A 108 2.10 -27.29 20.16
N THR A 109 1.61 -27.61 21.36
CA THR A 109 0.46 -28.51 21.58
C THR A 109 -0.78 -28.07 20.80
N CYS A 110 -0.99 -26.75 20.64
CA CYS A 110 -2.19 -26.21 20.02
C CYS A 110 -1.89 -25.31 18.82
N HIS A 111 -0.75 -24.63 18.79
CA HIS A 111 -0.41 -23.69 17.72
C HIS A 111 0.72 -24.21 16.86
N ARG A 112 0.62 -23.94 15.56
CA ARG A 112 1.68 -24.23 14.60
C ARG A 112 2.45 -22.95 14.30
N LEU A 113 3.78 -23.05 14.34
CA LEU A 113 4.68 -21.96 13.99
C LEU A 113 5.86 -22.56 13.23
N GLN A 114 6.05 -22.14 11.97
CA GLN A 114 6.97 -22.80 11.04
C GLN A 114 6.69 -24.31 10.95
N ASP A 115 7.69 -25.15 11.24
CA ASP A 115 7.66 -26.60 11.22
C ASP A 115 7.20 -27.23 12.55
N LEU A 116 6.94 -26.45 13.59
CA LEU A 116 6.60 -26.93 14.94
C LEU A 116 5.11 -26.82 15.26
N GLY A 117 4.57 -27.87 15.87
CA GLY A 117 3.26 -27.86 16.54
C GLY A 117 2.08 -28.28 15.67
N HIS A 118 0.88 -27.90 16.10
CA HIS A 118 -0.39 -28.39 15.53
C HIS A 118 -1.34 -27.25 15.18
N VAL A 119 -2.29 -27.49 14.25
CA VAL A 119 -3.29 -26.51 13.85
C VAL A 119 -4.59 -26.75 14.64
N VAL A 120 -4.58 -26.40 15.93
CA VAL A 120 -5.75 -26.48 16.81
C VAL A 120 -6.25 -25.07 17.16
N GLY A 121 -5.33 -24.23 17.65
CA GLY A 121 -5.55 -22.81 17.90
C GLY A 121 -5.30 -21.95 16.66
N PRO A 122 -5.52 -20.63 16.76
CA PRO A 122 -5.28 -19.69 15.66
C PRO A 122 -3.83 -19.67 15.20
N ASP A 123 -3.61 -19.18 13.98
CA ASP A 123 -2.28 -18.84 13.49
C ASP A 123 -1.74 -17.63 14.27
N ILE A 124 -0.67 -17.86 15.01
CA ILE A 124 -0.04 -16.85 15.86
C ILE A 124 1.18 -16.20 15.22
N THR A 125 1.49 -16.51 13.96
CA THR A 125 2.62 -15.88 13.22
C THR A 125 2.49 -14.36 13.20
N SER A 126 1.26 -13.84 13.13
CA SER A 126 0.98 -12.40 13.16
C SER A 126 1.42 -11.69 14.45
N TYR A 127 1.65 -12.40 15.56
CA TYR A 127 2.15 -11.79 16.80
C TYR A 127 3.61 -11.33 16.70
N ALA A 128 4.37 -11.81 15.71
CA ALA A 128 5.73 -11.35 15.45
C ALA A 128 5.79 -9.82 15.21
N GLY A 129 4.77 -9.25 14.56
CA GLY A 129 4.67 -7.82 14.24
C GLY A 129 3.90 -6.97 15.26
N LYS A 130 3.35 -7.56 16.32
CA LYS A 130 2.55 -6.82 17.33
C LYS A 130 3.41 -6.33 18.50
N PRO A 131 2.97 -5.33 19.29
CA PRO A 131 3.61 -5.03 20.58
C PRO A 131 3.57 -6.25 21.49
N VAL A 132 4.65 -6.48 22.26
CA VAL A 132 4.76 -7.66 23.16
C VAL A 132 3.58 -7.78 24.13
N GLN A 133 3.01 -6.64 24.54
CA GLN A 133 1.83 -6.58 25.39
C GLN A 133 0.65 -7.39 24.82
N SER A 134 0.51 -7.41 23.49
CA SER A 134 -0.54 -8.16 22.81
C SER A 134 -0.35 -9.67 23.00
N LEU A 135 0.90 -10.15 22.89
CA LEU A 135 1.25 -11.55 23.13
C LEU A 135 1.03 -11.93 24.60
N LEU A 136 1.46 -11.06 25.53
CA LEU A 136 1.28 -11.27 26.97
C LEU A 136 -0.18 -11.38 27.36
N ILE A 137 -1.04 -10.51 26.84
CA ILE A 137 -2.48 -10.56 27.11
C ILE A 137 -3.07 -11.88 26.58
N ALA A 138 -2.74 -12.28 25.35
CA ALA A 138 -3.25 -13.51 24.76
C ALA A 138 -2.81 -14.76 25.52
N MET A 139 -1.58 -14.76 26.07
CA MET A 139 -0.99 -15.90 26.75
C MET A 139 -1.36 -15.99 28.23
N LEU A 140 -1.41 -14.85 28.93
CA LEU A 140 -1.67 -14.77 30.38
C LEU A 140 -3.16 -14.57 30.69
N ASP A 141 -3.98 -14.21 29.70
CA ASP A 141 -5.43 -14.14 29.85
C ASP A 141 -6.15 -14.69 28.62
N PRO A 142 -6.02 -16.00 28.33
CA PRO A 142 -6.59 -16.62 27.13
C PRO A 142 -8.13 -16.59 27.11
N ASN A 143 -8.76 -16.27 28.24
CA ASN A 143 -10.21 -16.15 28.38
C ASN A 143 -10.72 -14.70 28.29
N LYS A 144 -9.82 -13.70 28.13
CA LYS A 144 -10.20 -12.29 28.05
C LYS A 144 -11.13 -11.98 26.87
N ALA A 145 -10.87 -12.64 25.73
CA ALA A 145 -11.67 -12.55 24.53
C ALA A 145 -11.57 -13.88 23.77
N VAL A 146 -12.50 -14.79 24.04
CA VAL A 146 -12.55 -16.10 23.39
C VAL A 146 -13.34 -15.98 22.09
N ASP A 147 -12.68 -16.15 20.95
CA ASP A 147 -13.39 -16.29 19.68
C ASP A 147 -14.22 -17.59 19.74
N PRO A 148 -15.53 -17.55 19.40
CA PRO A 148 -16.40 -18.72 19.44
C PRO A 148 -15.86 -19.98 18.74
N ARG A 149 -15.00 -19.83 17.73
CA ARG A 149 -14.36 -20.94 17.01
C ARG A 149 -13.35 -21.72 17.86
N TYR A 150 -12.81 -21.12 18.91
CA TYR A 150 -11.80 -21.71 19.79
C TYR A 150 -12.35 -21.97 21.21
N GLN A 151 -13.67 -21.95 21.38
CA GLN A 151 -14.31 -22.35 22.64
C GLN A 151 -14.25 -23.86 22.85
N SER A 152 -13.96 -24.24 24.09
CA SER A 152 -13.97 -25.64 24.51
C SER A 152 -15.38 -26.14 24.79
N TYR A 153 -15.69 -27.32 24.25
CA TYR A 153 -16.91 -28.07 24.52
C TYR A 153 -16.57 -29.33 25.32
N VAL A 154 -17.46 -29.69 26.24
CA VAL A 154 -17.45 -30.94 26.98
C VAL A 154 -18.68 -31.73 26.56
N VAL A 155 -18.47 -32.96 26.10
CA VAL A 155 -19.54 -33.86 25.69
C VAL A 155 -19.53 -35.09 26.57
N VAL A 156 -20.67 -35.38 27.18
CA VAL A 156 -20.91 -36.62 27.93
C VAL A 156 -21.62 -37.59 26.98
N LEU A 157 -21.03 -38.76 26.78
CA LEU A 157 -21.60 -39.83 25.97
C LEU A 157 -22.45 -40.75 26.85
N LYS A 158 -23.42 -41.43 26.24
CA LYS A 158 -24.32 -42.39 26.91
C LYS A 158 -23.59 -43.59 27.51
N ASP A 159 -22.38 -43.88 27.05
CA ASP A 159 -21.51 -44.92 27.60
C ASP A 159 -20.68 -44.44 28.80
N GLY A 160 -20.84 -43.17 29.21
CA GLY A 160 -20.15 -42.54 30.32
C GLY A 160 -18.80 -41.91 29.96
N ARG A 161 -18.34 -42.00 28.72
CA ARG A 161 -17.13 -41.29 28.27
C ARG A 161 -17.37 -39.79 28.19
N ILE A 162 -16.31 -39.02 28.44
CA ILE A 162 -16.31 -37.56 28.32
C ILE A 162 -15.30 -37.17 27.24
N VAL A 163 -15.76 -36.42 26.24
CA VAL A 163 -14.94 -35.87 25.16
C VAL A 163 -14.84 -34.36 25.35
N THR A 164 -13.62 -33.83 25.34
CA THR A 164 -13.38 -32.38 25.48
C THR A 164 -12.57 -31.86 24.30
N GLY A 165 -13.04 -30.80 23.64
CA GLY A 165 -12.32 -30.20 22.50
C GLY A 165 -13.10 -29.09 21.79
N LEU A 166 -12.52 -28.59 20.70
CA LEU A 166 -13.19 -27.67 19.76
C LEU A 166 -14.07 -28.47 18.82
N ILE A 167 -15.15 -27.88 18.30
CA ILE A 167 -15.93 -28.50 17.21
C ILE A 167 -15.26 -28.12 15.88
N ALA A 168 -14.62 -29.10 15.24
CA ALA A 168 -14.02 -28.92 13.93
C ALA A 168 -15.03 -29.08 12.80
N GLU A 169 -15.99 -30.00 12.95
CA GLU A 169 -17.03 -30.27 11.97
C GLU A 169 -18.36 -30.59 12.66
N GLU A 170 -19.45 -30.06 12.11
CA GLU A 170 -20.81 -30.32 12.57
C GLU A 170 -21.67 -30.78 11.40
N THR A 171 -22.26 -31.97 11.51
CA THR A 171 -23.18 -32.53 10.51
C THR A 171 -24.51 -32.89 11.17
N ALA A 172 -25.48 -33.30 10.35
CA ALA A 172 -26.77 -33.78 10.83
C ALA A 172 -26.67 -35.08 11.67
N SER A 173 -25.63 -35.89 11.47
CA SER A 173 -25.47 -37.21 12.11
C SER A 173 -24.39 -37.26 13.20
N GLY A 174 -23.43 -36.34 13.20
CA GLY A 174 -22.30 -36.39 14.11
C GLY A 174 -21.55 -35.07 14.26
N LEU A 175 -20.72 -35.02 15.29
CA LEU A 175 -19.80 -33.92 15.59
C LEU A 175 -18.37 -34.46 15.59
N THR A 176 -17.44 -33.72 14.98
CA THR A 176 -16.01 -34.02 15.06
C THR A 176 -15.34 -33.01 15.98
N PHE A 177 -14.78 -33.51 17.07
CA PHE A 177 -14.02 -32.73 18.04
C PHE A 177 -12.54 -32.70 17.69
N LEU A 178 -11.89 -31.56 17.92
CA LEU A 178 -10.47 -31.34 17.80
C LEU A 178 -9.90 -30.98 19.17
N ALA A 179 -9.09 -31.86 19.71
CA ALA A 179 -8.41 -31.70 20.99
C ALA A 179 -6.94 -31.29 20.80
N ALA A 180 -6.23 -31.11 21.92
CA ALA A 180 -4.79 -30.88 21.97
C ALA A 180 -4.01 -31.89 21.10
N GLU A 181 -2.86 -31.46 20.57
CA GLU A 181 -2.00 -32.24 19.66
C GLU A 181 -2.65 -32.60 18.32
N GLY A 182 -3.74 -31.92 17.95
CA GLY A 182 -4.47 -32.15 16.71
C GLY A 182 -5.29 -33.45 16.70
N LYS A 183 -5.55 -34.04 17.87
CA LYS A 183 -6.35 -35.27 17.98
C LYS A 183 -7.79 -35.00 17.57
N ARG A 184 -8.30 -35.79 16.62
CA ARG A 184 -9.68 -35.72 16.14
C ARG A 184 -10.48 -36.90 16.67
N GLU A 185 -11.66 -36.62 17.22
CA GLU A 185 -12.61 -37.64 17.68
C GLU A 185 -13.99 -37.34 17.11
N SER A 186 -14.55 -38.29 16.36
CA SER A 186 -15.89 -38.17 15.80
C SER A 186 -16.89 -38.92 16.68
N VAL A 187 -17.96 -38.22 17.06
CA VAL A 187 -19.01 -38.72 17.93
C VAL A 187 -20.33 -38.65 17.18
N LEU A 188 -21.09 -39.75 17.18
CA LEU A 188 -22.44 -39.76 16.62
C LEU A 188 -23.39 -39.01 17.56
N ARG A 189 -24.28 -38.19 17.01
CA ARG A 189 -25.27 -37.46 17.81
C ARG A 189 -26.18 -38.39 18.61
N SER A 190 -26.41 -39.61 18.13
CA SER A 190 -27.17 -40.64 18.84
C SER A 190 -26.50 -41.14 20.13
N GLU A 191 -25.18 -40.97 20.25
CA GLU A 191 -24.37 -41.40 21.40
C GLU A 191 -24.17 -40.29 22.43
N ILE A 192 -24.52 -39.05 22.09
CA ILE A 192 -24.42 -37.90 22.99
C ILE A 192 -25.57 -37.94 23.99
N ASP A 193 -25.22 -37.83 25.28
CA ASP A 193 -26.17 -37.60 26.36
C ASP A 193 -26.30 -36.10 26.65
N GLU A 194 -25.17 -35.42 26.83
CA GLU A 194 -25.11 -33.98 27.10
C GLU A 194 -23.96 -33.31 26.34
N ILE A 195 -24.20 -32.09 25.86
CA ILE A 195 -23.16 -31.21 25.30
C ILE A 195 -23.18 -29.88 26.04
N LEU A 196 -22.02 -29.48 26.55
CA LEU A 196 -21.83 -28.29 27.37
C LEU A 196 -20.76 -27.42 26.73
N SER A 197 -21.12 -26.21 26.30
CA SER A 197 -20.12 -25.17 26.04
C SER A 197 -19.60 -24.67 27.38
N THR A 198 -18.27 -24.67 27.53
CA THR A 198 -17.63 -24.09 28.72
C THR A 198 -17.63 -22.56 28.69
N GLY A 199 -17.87 -21.96 27.51
CA GLY A 199 -17.71 -20.52 27.29
C GLY A 199 -16.28 -20.01 27.50
N ARG A 200 -15.29 -20.92 27.56
CA ARG A 200 -13.87 -20.67 27.80
C ARG A 200 -13.05 -21.18 26.63
N SER A 201 -11.85 -20.61 26.45
CA SER A 201 -10.87 -21.05 25.47
C SER A 201 -10.42 -22.48 25.76
N LEU A 202 -10.10 -23.26 24.71
CA LEU A 202 -9.38 -24.53 24.86
C LEU A 202 -7.92 -24.30 25.30
N MET A 203 -7.38 -23.09 25.13
CA MET A 203 -6.05 -22.74 25.61
C MET A 203 -6.00 -22.81 27.16
N PRO A 204 -5.04 -23.56 27.74
CA PRO A 204 -4.90 -23.65 29.20
C PRO A 204 -4.60 -22.29 29.86
N GLU A 205 -5.13 -22.09 31.06
CA GLU A 205 -4.69 -20.99 31.94
C GLU A 205 -3.46 -21.40 32.75
N GLY A 206 -2.85 -20.43 33.45
CA GLY A 206 -1.76 -20.71 34.40
C GLY A 206 -0.40 -20.87 33.75
N PHE A 207 -0.18 -20.28 32.57
CA PHE A 207 1.14 -20.23 31.93
C PHE A 207 2.21 -19.72 32.91
N TRP A 208 1.92 -18.66 33.66
CA TRP A 208 2.83 -18.04 34.63
C TRP A 208 3.16 -18.90 35.85
N GLN A 209 2.45 -20.00 36.07
CA GLN A 209 2.76 -20.95 37.14
C GLN A 209 3.88 -21.90 36.73
N ASN A 210 4.07 -22.08 35.42
CA ASN A 210 4.97 -23.09 34.84
C ASN A 210 6.08 -22.48 33.96
N ALA A 211 6.06 -21.16 33.74
CA ALA A 211 7.04 -20.42 32.97
C ALA A 211 7.48 -19.17 33.71
N THR A 212 8.75 -18.81 33.55
CA THR A 212 9.36 -17.63 34.16
C THR A 212 9.26 -16.40 33.26
N PRO A 213 9.43 -15.18 33.80
CA PRO A 213 9.53 -13.99 32.96
C PRO A 213 10.69 -14.05 31.94
N GLU A 214 11.78 -14.76 32.25
CA GLU A 214 12.89 -15.00 31.32
C GLU A 214 12.47 -15.90 30.14
N ASP A 215 11.67 -16.93 30.39
CA ASP A 215 11.13 -17.79 29.32
C ASP A 215 10.31 -16.97 28.32
N VAL A 216 9.57 -15.97 28.81
CA VAL A 216 8.78 -15.07 27.96
C VAL A 216 9.65 -14.10 27.18
N ASN A 217 10.75 -13.62 27.77
CA ASN A 217 11.72 -12.82 27.04
C ASN A 217 12.36 -13.62 25.89
N HIS A 218 12.74 -14.87 26.14
CA HIS A 218 13.24 -15.78 25.11
C HIS A 218 12.19 -16.10 24.05
N LEU A 219 10.95 -16.41 24.46
CA LEU A 219 9.83 -16.64 23.56
C LEU A 219 9.60 -15.43 22.66
N TRP A 220 9.60 -14.22 23.23
CA TRP A 220 9.48 -12.98 22.46
C TRP A 220 10.60 -12.81 21.44
N ALA A 221 11.85 -13.11 21.82
CA ALA A 221 12.97 -13.09 20.89
C ALA A 221 12.79 -14.10 19.73
N PHE A 222 12.23 -15.29 19.99
CA PHE A 222 11.87 -16.23 18.93
C PHE A 222 10.76 -15.71 18.02
N PHE A 223 9.69 -15.10 18.56
CA PHE A 223 8.68 -14.44 17.71
C PHE A 223 9.27 -13.31 16.87
N ARG A 224 10.26 -12.57 17.40
CA ARG A 224 10.97 -11.52 16.63
C ARG A 224 11.79 -12.09 15.47
N THR A 225 12.30 -13.33 15.54
CA THR A 225 12.99 -13.94 14.39
C THR A 225 12.05 -14.35 13.26
N LEU A 226 10.75 -14.41 13.54
CA LEU A 226 9.71 -14.65 12.54
C LEU A 226 9.29 -13.37 11.82
N ARG A 227 9.79 -12.21 12.26
CA ARG A 227 9.69 -10.99 11.46
C ARG A 227 10.48 -11.23 10.19
N SER A 228 9.87 -10.98 9.04
CA SER A 228 10.65 -10.88 7.81
C SER A 228 11.78 -9.88 8.05
N PRO A 229 13.04 -10.18 7.65
CA PRO A 229 14.09 -9.19 7.71
C PRO A 229 13.66 -7.95 6.89
N PRO A 230 14.12 -6.75 7.27
CA PRO A 230 13.85 -5.58 6.45
C PRO A 230 14.41 -5.81 5.04
N LYS A 231 13.74 -5.26 4.04
CA LYS A 231 14.21 -5.35 2.66
C LYS A 231 15.59 -4.70 2.54
N THR A 232 16.44 -5.30 1.71
CA THR A 232 17.67 -4.65 1.26
C THR A 232 17.36 -3.94 -0.04
N LEU A 233 17.31 -2.61 -0.01
CA LEU A 233 16.88 -1.77 -1.13
C LEU A 233 18.00 -0.78 -1.46
N GLU A 234 18.25 -0.56 -2.74
CA GLU A 234 19.29 0.36 -3.20
C GLU A 234 18.96 1.80 -2.73
N GLY A 235 19.93 2.51 -2.15
CA GLY A 235 19.75 3.85 -1.58
C GLY A 235 19.07 3.92 -0.21
N ASN A 236 18.58 2.80 0.30
CA ASN A 236 18.10 2.68 1.67
C ASN A 236 19.19 2.01 2.53
N GLN A 237 19.64 2.72 3.56
CA GLN A 237 20.62 2.24 4.54
C GLN A 237 20.04 2.41 5.95
N PRO A 238 19.40 1.38 6.50
CA PRO A 238 18.86 1.45 7.86
C PRO A 238 19.92 1.78 8.92
N THR A 239 19.73 2.89 9.63
CA THR A 239 20.67 3.36 10.68
C THR A 239 19.94 3.84 11.92
N LEU A 240 20.61 3.76 13.08
CA LEU A 240 20.13 4.37 14.31
C LEU A 240 20.17 5.90 14.19
N VAL A 241 19.04 6.56 14.46
CA VAL A 241 18.93 8.03 14.44
C VAL A 241 19.03 8.58 15.87
N GLU A 242 20.01 9.44 16.12
CA GLU A 242 20.19 10.14 17.40
C GLU A 242 19.27 11.37 17.47
N ILE A 243 18.38 11.41 18.45
CA ILE A 243 17.54 12.59 18.72
C ILE A 243 18.33 13.52 19.66
N PRO A 244 18.62 14.77 19.25
CA PRO A 244 19.33 15.71 20.10
C PRO A 244 18.45 16.19 21.26
N THR A 245 19.10 16.70 22.31
CA THR A 245 18.45 17.29 23.48
C THR A 245 17.62 18.54 23.16
N SER A 246 17.92 19.22 22.05
CA SER A 246 17.18 20.39 21.54
C SER A 246 17.24 20.43 20.01
N GLY A 247 16.26 21.07 19.38
CA GLY A 247 16.15 21.16 17.92
C GLY A 247 15.30 20.07 17.28
N ASN A 248 15.24 20.13 15.95
CA ASN A 248 14.43 19.27 15.10
C ASN A 248 15.24 18.06 14.62
N THR A 249 14.57 16.97 14.27
CA THR A 249 15.19 15.76 13.74
C THR A 249 14.33 15.19 12.63
N ALA A 250 14.92 14.94 11.46
CA ALA A 250 14.24 14.24 10.39
C ALA A 250 14.56 12.74 10.47
N LEU A 251 13.52 11.91 10.52
CA LEU A 251 13.59 10.47 10.33
C LEU A 251 13.44 10.20 8.84
N LEU A 252 14.55 10.08 8.12
CA LEU A 252 14.56 9.96 6.66
C LEU A 252 14.14 8.57 6.20
N ALA A 253 13.37 8.47 5.11
CA ALA A 253 13.03 7.21 4.46
C ALA A 253 14.26 6.37 4.10
N SER A 254 15.37 7.01 3.72
CA SER A 254 16.63 6.34 3.41
C SER A 254 17.28 5.68 4.63
N GLN A 255 16.94 6.09 5.84
CA GLN A 255 17.47 5.55 7.10
C GLN A 255 16.54 4.52 7.76
N ALA A 256 15.38 4.26 7.14
CA ALA A 256 14.34 3.42 7.70
C ALA A 256 14.50 1.96 7.30
N GLU A 257 14.01 1.06 8.15
CA GLU A 257 13.79 -0.34 7.81
C GLU A 257 12.42 -0.49 7.16
N ILE A 258 12.36 -1.13 5.98
CA ILE A 258 11.17 -1.23 5.14
C ILE A 258 10.72 -2.70 5.08
N TYR A 259 9.43 -2.94 5.33
CA TYR A 259 8.82 -4.28 5.38
C TYR A 259 7.50 -4.28 4.63
N GLY A 260 7.17 -5.40 3.97
CA GLY A 260 5.90 -5.57 3.28
C GLY A 260 6.03 -6.15 1.87
N GLY A 261 4.95 -6.09 1.11
CA GLY A 261 4.80 -6.68 -0.23
C GLY A 261 5.50 -5.85 -1.31
N ASP A 262 4.78 -4.89 -1.90
CA ASP A 262 5.29 -4.07 -3.00
C ASP A 262 6.06 -2.83 -2.50
N ILE A 263 5.85 -2.43 -1.25
CA ILE A 263 6.49 -1.25 -0.64
C ILE A 263 8.01 -1.24 -0.85
N THR A 264 8.51 -0.14 -1.38
CA THR A 264 9.90 -0.03 -1.80
C THR A 264 10.45 1.37 -1.57
N PHE A 265 11.78 1.48 -1.59
CA PHE A 265 12.47 2.76 -1.55
C PHE A 265 12.70 3.24 -2.99
N GLU A 266 12.16 4.42 -3.30
CA GLU A 266 12.27 5.01 -4.62
C GLU A 266 13.43 6.00 -4.66
N LEU A 267 14.59 5.50 -5.11
CA LEU A 267 15.82 6.26 -5.29
C LEU A 267 15.64 7.68 -5.86
N PRO A 268 14.84 7.89 -6.92
CA PRO A 268 14.81 9.20 -7.57
C PRO A 268 14.13 10.27 -6.72
N PHE A 269 13.26 9.87 -5.80
CA PHE A 269 12.45 10.75 -4.97
C PHE A 269 12.85 10.71 -3.49
N GLN A 270 13.72 9.77 -3.11
CA GLN A 270 14.22 9.53 -1.74
C GLN A 270 13.08 9.28 -0.73
N ASN A 271 12.00 8.63 -1.18
CA ASN A 271 10.84 8.28 -0.37
C ASN A 271 10.67 6.77 -0.28
N VAL A 272 9.79 6.34 0.63
CA VAL A 272 9.17 5.03 0.60
C VAL A 272 7.80 5.16 -0.08
N GLY A 273 7.59 4.46 -1.18
CA GLY A 273 6.33 4.40 -1.92
C GLY A 273 5.84 2.96 -2.12
N PHE A 274 4.84 2.78 -2.99
CA PHE A 274 4.22 1.47 -3.28
C PHE A 274 3.62 0.75 -2.05
N TRP A 275 3.09 1.52 -1.11
CA TRP A 275 2.36 1.01 0.05
C TRP A 275 1.01 0.45 -0.39
N HIS A 276 0.91 -0.84 -0.69
CA HIS A 276 -0.34 -1.48 -1.17
C HIS A 276 -0.88 -2.52 -0.18
N GLY A 277 -0.01 -3.10 0.64
CA GLY A 277 -0.39 -4.09 1.64
C GLY A 277 -0.78 -3.45 2.96
N LYS A 278 -1.84 -3.95 3.60
CA LYS A 278 -2.20 -3.57 4.98
C LYS A 278 -1.11 -3.86 6.03
N ASP A 279 -0.21 -4.78 5.70
CA ASP A 279 0.90 -5.22 6.55
C ASP A 279 2.21 -4.51 6.20
N ASP A 280 2.21 -3.60 5.22
CA ASP A 280 3.37 -2.77 4.88
C ASP A 280 3.72 -1.85 6.05
N MET A 281 5.01 -1.70 6.36
CA MET A 281 5.46 -0.83 7.45
C MET A 281 6.85 -0.25 7.18
N VAL A 282 7.07 0.93 7.76
CA VAL A 282 8.37 1.59 7.82
C VAL A 282 8.73 1.84 9.28
N ARG A 283 9.96 1.52 9.65
CA ARG A 283 10.46 1.57 11.02
C ARG A 283 11.78 2.34 11.10
N TRP A 284 11.86 3.28 12.02
CA TRP A 284 13.10 3.94 12.39
C TRP A 284 13.54 3.48 13.77
N ARG A 285 14.82 3.10 13.88
CA ARG A 285 15.49 2.94 15.17
C ARG A 285 15.97 4.30 15.62
N ILE A 286 15.59 4.72 16.82
CA ILE A 286 15.95 6.01 17.39
C ILE A 286 16.62 5.84 18.75
N ARG A 287 17.44 6.82 19.14
CA ARG A 287 17.94 6.97 20.51
C ARG A 287 17.67 8.38 21.00
N SER A 288 16.96 8.51 22.12
CA SER A 288 16.70 9.81 22.76
C SER A 288 17.43 9.92 24.10
N PRO A 289 18.14 11.02 24.38
CA PRO A 289 18.86 11.24 25.64
C PRO A 289 17.93 11.59 26.81
N GLY A 290 16.62 11.72 26.57
CA GLY A 290 15.63 12.03 27.60
C GLY A 290 14.20 11.92 27.06
N VAL A 291 13.22 12.05 27.94
CA VAL A 291 11.81 12.14 27.55
C VAL A 291 11.55 13.48 26.85
N ARG A 292 10.98 13.46 25.65
CA ARG A 292 10.71 14.66 24.85
C ARG A 292 9.26 14.72 24.38
N GLN A 293 8.61 15.86 24.58
CA GLN A 293 7.35 16.19 23.94
C GLN A 293 7.62 16.99 22.66
N ILE A 294 7.10 16.52 21.52
CA ILE A 294 7.44 17.02 20.18
C ILE A 294 6.23 16.94 19.25
N ASP A 295 6.19 17.80 18.23
CA ASP A 295 5.25 17.69 17.13
C ASP A 295 5.82 16.80 16.03
N VAL A 296 4.98 15.91 15.50
CA VAL A 296 5.34 15.03 14.38
C VAL A 296 4.72 15.55 13.11
N TRP A 297 5.54 15.80 12.10
CA TRP A 297 5.09 16.13 10.76
C TRP A 297 5.49 15.03 9.77
N ALA A 298 4.61 14.67 8.85
CA ALA A 298 4.99 13.86 7.69
C ALA A 298 5.31 14.76 6.50
N GLU A 299 6.40 14.46 5.82
CA GLU A 299 6.67 14.95 4.47
C GLU A 299 6.33 13.86 3.47
N TRP A 300 5.19 13.98 2.81
CA TRP A 300 4.73 12.98 1.86
C TRP A 300 4.09 13.60 0.62
N ALA A 301 3.95 12.81 -0.43
CA ALA A 301 3.07 13.09 -1.56
C ALA A 301 1.93 12.06 -1.60
N CYS A 302 0.75 12.51 -2.01
CA CYS A 302 -0.41 11.65 -2.15
C CYS A 302 -1.35 12.24 -3.21
N ASP A 303 -1.61 11.46 -4.27
CA ASP A 303 -2.59 11.83 -5.27
C ASP A 303 -4.01 11.92 -4.68
N ALA A 304 -4.85 12.76 -5.26
CA ALA A 304 -6.21 12.98 -4.79
C ALA A 304 -7.04 11.68 -4.74
N ASN A 305 -6.79 10.73 -5.66
CA ASN A 305 -7.52 9.47 -5.72
C ASN A 305 -7.10 8.46 -4.63
N ALA A 306 -5.86 8.55 -4.15
CA ALA A 306 -5.32 7.68 -3.10
C ALA A 306 -5.48 8.28 -1.68
N ALA A 307 -5.72 9.59 -1.57
CA ALA A 307 -5.90 10.27 -0.31
C ALA A 307 -7.05 9.68 0.54
N GLY A 308 -6.95 9.85 1.86
CA GLY A 308 -7.95 9.41 2.83
C GLY A 308 -7.71 8.03 3.44
N ASN A 309 -6.69 7.29 2.98
CA ASN A 309 -6.21 6.07 3.64
C ASN A 309 -5.77 6.38 5.08
N ALA A 310 -6.12 5.48 6.01
CA ALA A 310 -5.82 5.65 7.42
C ALA A 310 -4.43 5.10 7.75
N PHE A 311 -3.70 5.78 8.64
CA PHE A 311 -2.39 5.35 9.14
C PHE A 311 -2.36 5.34 10.67
N VAL A 312 -1.37 4.64 11.22
CA VAL A 312 -1.02 4.66 12.63
C VAL A 312 0.49 4.81 12.80
N ILE A 313 0.91 5.62 13.77
CA ILE A 313 2.31 5.75 14.20
C ILE A 313 2.43 5.21 15.63
N GLU A 314 3.22 4.15 15.77
CA GLU A 314 3.50 3.43 17.02
C GLU A 314 4.91 3.76 17.51
N GLY A 315 5.20 3.49 18.79
CA GLY A 315 6.47 3.84 19.42
C GLY A 315 6.53 5.22 20.05
N VAL A 316 5.40 5.93 20.03
CA VAL A 316 5.21 7.28 20.58
C VAL A 316 3.96 7.33 21.46
N GLU A 317 3.88 8.30 22.38
CA GLU A 317 2.76 8.43 23.33
C GLU A 317 2.07 9.80 23.27
N PRO A 318 0.76 9.88 22.96
CA PRO A 318 -0.10 8.77 22.55
C PRO A 318 0.28 8.24 21.16
N VAL A 319 -0.17 7.02 20.85
CA VAL A 319 -0.12 6.46 19.48
C VAL A 319 -0.88 7.41 18.55
N LEU A 320 -0.22 7.92 17.51
CA LEU A 320 -0.89 8.80 16.54
C LEU A 320 -1.69 7.98 15.55
N LYS A 321 -2.88 8.46 15.22
CA LYS A 321 -3.74 7.92 14.18
C LYS A 321 -4.27 9.06 13.34
N GLY A 322 -4.35 8.85 12.03
CA GLY A 322 -4.85 9.89 11.13
C GLY A 322 -5.20 9.33 9.76
N LYS A 323 -5.46 10.25 8.83
CA LYS A 323 -5.65 9.94 7.41
C LYS A 323 -4.67 10.74 6.59
N VAL A 324 -4.12 10.12 5.54
CA VAL A 324 -3.25 10.80 4.59
C VAL A 324 -4.07 11.82 3.81
N GLY A 325 -3.64 13.08 3.82
CA GLY A 325 -4.26 14.15 3.03
C GLY A 325 -3.77 14.14 1.58
N SER A 326 -4.61 14.58 0.65
CA SER A 326 -4.19 14.80 -0.75
C SER A 326 -3.19 15.95 -0.84
N THR A 327 -2.07 15.72 -1.51
CA THR A 327 -1.16 16.80 -1.95
C THR A 327 -1.41 17.21 -3.40
N GLY A 328 -2.28 16.47 -4.11
CA GLY A 328 -2.78 16.76 -5.44
C GLY A 328 -2.10 15.98 -6.57
N ALA A 329 -0.90 15.44 -6.34
CA ALA A 329 -0.19 14.54 -7.24
C ALA A 329 0.94 13.82 -6.51
N TRP A 330 1.33 12.63 -6.98
CA TRP A 330 2.48 11.86 -6.45
C TRP A 330 3.82 12.59 -6.55
N SER A 331 3.95 13.53 -7.50
CA SER A 331 5.15 14.37 -7.62
C SER A 331 5.18 15.55 -6.64
N ARG A 332 4.10 15.82 -5.89
CA ARG A 332 3.96 17.01 -5.05
C ARG A 332 4.05 16.65 -3.58
N TYR A 333 5.23 16.84 -3.00
CA TYR A 333 5.47 16.63 -1.57
C TYR A 333 5.00 17.84 -0.74
N ALA A 334 4.37 17.58 0.39
CA ALA A 334 3.94 18.59 1.33
C ALA A 334 4.18 18.13 2.77
N LEU A 335 4.33 19.11 3.66
CA LEU A 335 4.40 18.88 5.09
C LEU A 335 2.99 18.89 5.68
N GLN A 336 2.66 17.84 6.43
CA GLN A 336 1.40 17.72 7.17
C GLN A 336 1.69 17.47 8.65
N ASN A 337 1.16 18.32 9.53
CA ASN A 337 1.24 18.12 10.97
C ASN A 337 0.31 16.95 11.36
N LEU A 338 0.85 15.96 12.07
CA LEU A 338 0.14 14.76 12.49
C LEU A 338 -0.26 14.80 13.97
N GLY A 339 0.30 15.72 14.74
CA GLY A 339 0.02 15.95 16.15
C GLY A 339 1.24 15.84 17.06
N THR A 340 0.99 16.11 18.34
CA THR A 340 2.00 16.12 19.40
C THR A 340 2.12 14.75 20.07
N VAL A 341 3.35 14.30 20.32
CA VAL A 341 3.65 13.05 21.01
C VAL A 341 4.78 13.20 22.02
N THR A 342 4.92 12.18 22.86
CA THR A 342 6.05 11.98 23.76
C THR A 342 6.91 10.83 23.25
N VAL A 343 8.20 11.09 23.07
CA VAL A 343 9.25 10.10 22.81
C VAL A 343 9.97 9.83 24.13
N ARG A 344 10.15 8.55 24.47
CA ARG A 344 10.78 8.12 25.72
C ARG A 344 12.31 8.18 25.63
N GLU A 345 12.96 8.23 26.78
CA GLU A 345 14.41 8.11 26.89
C GLU A 345 14.91 6.72 26.49
N GLY A 346 16.09 6.65 25.89
CA GLY A 346 16.76 5.42 25.48
C GLY A 346 16.55 5.07 24.01
N GLU A 347 16.94 3.85 23.65
CA GLU A 347 16.69 3.29 22.32
C GLU A 347 15.26 2.80 22.19
N SER A 348 14.60 3.15 21.09
CA SER A 348 13.25 2.72 20.78
C SER A 348 13.00 2.73 19.27
N ASP A 349 11.86 2.19 18.85
CA ASP A 349 11.43 2.18 17.46
C ASP A 349 10.27 3.15 17.27
N ILE A 350 10.29 3.94 16.20
CA ILE A 350 9.10 4.65 15.68
C ILE A 350 8.65 3.93 14.41
N VAL A 351 7.38 3.52 14.36
CA VAL A 351 6.84 2.71 13.26
C VAL A 351 5.62 3.41 12.66
N ILE A 352 5.58 3.57 11.35
CA ILE A 352 4.38 4.01 10.61
C ILE A 352 3.88 2.87 9.72
N ARG A 353 2.57 2.65 9.73
CA ARG A 353 1.90 1.62 8.93
C ARG A 353 0.43 1.98 8.60
N PRO A 354 -0.17 1.33 7.59
CA PRO A 354 -1.61 1.39 7.35
C PRO A 354 -2.43 1.00 8.59
N ALA A 355 -3.55 1.66 8.78
CA ALA A 355 -4.55 1.35 9.80
C ALA A 355 -5.78 0.65 9.18
N GLY A 356 -5.54 -0.33 8.31
CA GLY A 356 -6.57 -1.09 7.59
C GLY A 356 -6.15 -1.45 6.17
N GLU A 357 -7.11 -1.94 5.37
CA GLU A 357 -6.94 -2.11 3.94
C GLU A 357 -6.75 -0.76 3.25
N LEU A 358 -5.94 -0.72 2.19
CA LEU A 358 -5.62 0.48 1.44
C LEU A 358 -6.45 0.58 0.16
N ARG A 359 -6.86 1.80 -0.20
CA ARG A 359 -7.36 2.13 -1.54
C ARG A 359 -6.18 2.67 -2.35
N SER A 360 -5.80 1.95 -3.41
CA SER A 360 -4.57 2.26 -4.17
C SER A 360 -3.35 2.21 -3.23
N ALA A 361 -2.67 3.33 -3.00
CA ALA A 361 -1.48 3.41 -2.15
C ALA A 361 -1.66 4.30 -0.91
N LEU A 362 -0.92 4.04 0.17
CA LEU A 362 -0.96 4.88 1.39
C LEU A 362 -0.46 6.30 1.11
N ALA A 363 0.81 6.46 0.76
CA ALA A 363 1.49 7.73 0.47
C ALA A 363 2.91 7.47 -0.07
N ASP A 364 3.52 8.48 -0.68
CA ASP A 364 4.97 8.53 -0.93
C ASP A 364 5.64 9.31 0.20
N LEU A 365 6.31 8.62 1.13
CA LEU A 365 6.81 9.21 2.38
C LEU A 365 8.32 9.47 2.33
N ARG A 366 8.75 10.75 2.40
CA ARG A 366 10.18 11.14 2.46
C ARG A 366 10.74 11.11 3.87
N ALA A 367 10.00 11.64 4.83
CA ALA A 367 10.46 11.72 6.21
C ALA A 367 9.32 11.91 7.21
N LEU A 368 9.57 11.49 8.45
CA LEU A 368 8.88 12.04 9.62
C LEU A 368 9.77 13.06 10.30
N HIS A 369 9.29 14.28 10.48
CA HIS A 369 10.00 15.34 11.18
C HIS A 369 9.53 15.41 12.62
N LEU A 370 10.48 15.24 13.54
CA LEU A 370 10.32 15.42 14.97
C LEU A 370 10.71 16.85 15.33
N VAL A 371 9.73 17.68 15.64
CA VAL A 371 9.89 19.13 15.76
C VAL A 371 9.59 19.57 17.17
N GLN A 372 10.28 20.60 17.66
CA GLN A 372 9.90 21.22 18.92
C GLN A 372 8.44 21.73 18.85
N LEU A 373 7.73 21.71 19.99
CA LEU A 373 6.33 22.16 20.05
C LEU A 373 6.11 23.51 19.38
N ASP A 374 5.04 23.60 18.59
CA ASP A 374 4.65 24.77 17.79
C ASP A 374 5.65 25.15 16.69
N GLY A 375 6.67 24.33 16.44
CA GLY A 375 7.61 24.51 15.35
C GLY A 375 7.08 23.97 14.03
N VAL A 376 7.55 24.56 12.93
CA VAL A 376 7.31 24.08 11.56
C VAL A 376 8.64 23.56 11.01
N PRO A 377 8.72 22.32 10.54
CA PRO A 377 9.95 21.79 9.95
C PRO A 377 10.19 22.40 8.57
N LEU A 378 11.45 22.39 8.14
CA LEU A 378 11.79 22.55 6.74
C LEU A 378 11.63 21.20 6.05
N ALA A 379 10.99 21.17 4.88
CA ALA A 379 10.93 19.96 4.08
C ALA A 379 12.36 19.48 3.76
N THR A 380 12.61 18.18 3.73
CA THR A 380 13.92 17.59 3.41
C THR A 380 14.40 17.93 2.01
N GLY A 381 13.49 18.36 1.12
CA GLY A 381 13.80 18.99 -0.19
C GLY A 381 14.03 20.51 -0.17
N MET A 382 13.87 21.17 0.99
CA MET A 382 14.21 22.58 1.24
C MET A 382 15.27 22.65 2.33
N VAL A 383 16.53 22.45 1.96
CA VAL A 383 17.62 23.02 2.76
C VAL A 383 17.48 24.54 2.70
N GLU A 384 17.59 25.20 3.86
CA GLU A 384 17.87 26.63 3.99
C GLU A 384 19.16 26.95 3.23
N ASP A 385 19.05 27.19 1.91
CA ASP A 385 19.89 28.06 1.08
C ASP A 385 19.58 27.97 -0.45
N SER A 386 18.30 27.90 -0.86
CA SER A 386 17.98 27.92 -2.31
C SER A 386 18.12 29.30 -2.98
N LYS A 387 18.60 30.32 -2.26
CA LYS A 387 19.02 31.60 -2.88
C LYS A 387 20.52 31.68 -3.17
N THR A 388 21.36 30.80 -2.64
CA THR A 388 22.82 30.90 -2.83
C THR A 388 23.33 30.01 -3.96
N ALA A 389 22.77 28.82 -4.20
CA ALA A 389 23.24 27.93 -5.27
C ALA A 389 22.81 28.35 -6.69
N SER A 390 21.56 28.79 -6.89
CA SER A 390 21.11 29.33 -8.20
C SER A 390 21.91 30.56 -8.64
N SER A 391 22.48 31.31 -7.69
CA SER A 391 23.30 32.50 -8.00
C SER A 391 24.73 32.19 -8.48
N SER A 392 25.22 30.96 -8.25
CA SER A 392 26.59 30.55 -8.61
C SER A 392 26.67 29.82 -9.96
N LEU A 393 25.60 29.16 -10.41
CA LEU A 393 25.50 28.49 -11.71
C LEU A 393 25.16 29.49 -12.82
N LYS A 394 26.18 30.17 -13.36
CA LYS A 394 25.98 31.24 -14.35
C LYS A 394 25.79 30.70 -15.77
N THR A 395 26.48 29.64 -16.15
CA THR A 395 26.50 29.16 -17.54
C THR A 395 25.60 27.92 -17.74
N VAL A 396 25.20 27.67 -18.99
CA VAL A 396 24.45 26.45 -19.34
C VAL A 396 25.29 25.18 -19.11
N ALA A 397 26.62 25.30 -19.20
CA ALA A 397 27.55 24.21 -18.93
C ALA A 397 27.61 23.86 -17.44
N ASP A 398 27.62 24.86 -16.57
CA ASP A 398 27.58 24.64 -15.12
C ASP A 398 26.28 23.94 -14.71
N ILE A 399 25.15 24.37 -15.29
CA ILE A 399 23.84 23.75 -15.06
C ILE A 399 23.83 22.30 -15.55
N ALA A 400 24.27 22.05 -16.79
CA ALA A 400 24.30 20.70 -17.33
C ALA A 400 25.18 19.77 -16.49
N ALA A 401 26.37 20.23 -16.07
CA ALA A 401 27.28 19.47 -15.21
C ALA A 401 26.66 19.17 -13.83
N PHE A 402 25.98 20.15 -13.24
CA PHE A 402 25.26 19.98 -11.98
C PHE A 402 24.13 18.96 -12.12
N LEU A 403 23.34 19.06 -13.19
CA LEU A 403 22.19 18.19 -13.46
C LEU A 403 22.57 16.75 -13.79
N VAL A 404 23.84 16.43 -14.05
CA VAL A 404 24.32 15.05 -14.27
C VAL A 404 25.28 14.57 -13.18
N ASP A 405 25.46 15.31 -12.09
CA ASP A 405 26.30 14.91 -10.96
C ASP A 405 25.45 14.24 -9.88
N ASP A 406 25.66 12.95 -9.64
CA ASP A 406 24.85 12.15 -8.70
C ASP A 406 25.11 12.47 -7.24
N ARG A 407 26.13 13.27 -6.97
CA ARG A 407 26.37 13.82 -5.63
C ARG A 407 25.41 14.96 -5.30
N GLN A 408 24.75 15.55 -6.30
CA GLN A 408 23.84 16.67 -6.10
C GLN A 408 22.47 16.18 -5.63
N PRO A 409 21.84 16.87 -4.67
CA PRO A 409 20.51 16.51 -4.19
C PRO A 409 19.48 16.53 -5.33
N ALA A 410 18.63 15.49 -5.40
CA ALA A 410 17.60 15.39 -6.43
C ALA A 410 16.66 16.61 -6.43
N ALA A 411 16.24 17.08 -5.25
CA ALA A 411 15.38 18.25 -5.10
C ALA A 411 16.00 19.54 -5.67
N GLU A 412 17.32 19.72 -5.54
CA GLU A 412 18.02 20.88 -6.08
C GLU A 412 18.14 20.81 -7.59
N ARG A 413 18.42 19.62 -8.14
CA ARG A 413 18.41 19.38 -9.59
C ARG A 413 17.02 19.64 -10.19
N GLU A 414 15.95 19.21 -9.52
CA GLU A 414 14.57 19.48 -9.94
C GLU A 414 14.22 20.97 -9.90
N ALA A 415 14.63 21.68 -8.84
CA ALA A 415 14.45 23.13 -8.74
C ALA A 415 15.20 23.88 -9.86
N ILE A 416 16.42 23.44 -10.19
CA ILE A 416 17.20 23.99 -11.31
C ILE A 416 16.50 23.71 -12.65
N ILE A 417 15.96 22.51 -12.86
CA ILE A 417 15.17 22.19 -14.07
C ILE A 417 13.99 23.16 -14.20
N ALA A 418 13.16 23.28 -13.15
CA ALA A 418 11.98 24.14 -13.17
C ALA A 418 12.31 25.61 -13.43
N ALA A 419 13.48 26.08 -12.97
CA ALA A 419 13.92 27.46 -13.14
C ALA A 419 14.62 27.76 -14.48
N ASN A 420 14.90 26.75 -15.33
CA ASN A 420 15.72 26.91 -16.54
C ASN A 420 15.10 26.25 -17.80
N LEU A 421 13.76 26.17 -17.88
CA LEU A 421 13.08 25.62 -19.06
C LEU A 421 13.39 26.40 -20.34
N ASP A 422 13.57 27.72 -20.23
CA ASP A 422 13.98 28.63 -21.31
C ASP A 422 15.37 28.30 -21.88
N ARG A 423 16.21 27.61 -21.10
CA ARG A 423 17.58 27.22 -21.48
C ARG A 423 17.71 25.74 -21.82
N ALA A 424 16.62 24.97 -21.74
CA ALA A 424 16.65 23.52 -21.87
C ALA A 424 17.25 23.04 -23.19
N SER A 425 17.00 23.74 -24.31
CA SER A 425 17.54 23.42 -25.63
C SER A 425 19.07 23.50 -25.70
N ASN A 426 19.70 24.27 -24.81
CA ASN A 426 21.16 24.36 -24.68
C ASN A 426 21.72 23.41 -23.62
N ILE A 427 20.91 23.05 -22.61
CA ILE A 427 21.32 22.17 -21.51
C ILE A 427 21.29 20.70 -21.94
N ILE A 428 20.23 20.26 -22.63
CA ILE A 428 20.05 18.85 -23.01
C ILE A 428 21.23 18.31 -23.85
N PRO A 429 21.71 19.00 -24.90
CA PRO A 429 22.86 18.51 -25.67
C PRO A 429 24.14 18.38 -24.84
N LEU A 430 24.33 19.24 -23.84
CA LEU A 430 25.50 19.18 -22.93
C LEU A 430 25.39 18.00 -21.97
N MET A 431 24.19 17.69 -21.47
CA MET A 431 23.95 16.51 -20.63
C MET A 431 24.16 15.21 -21.44
N ALA A 432 23.76 15.20 -22.70
CA ALA A 432 23.91 14.08 -23.61
C ALA A 432 25.34 13.91 -24.17
N GLN A 433 26.21 14.92 -24.01
CA GLN A 433 27.53 14.93 -24.62
C GLN A 433 28.39 13.74 -24.16
N GLY A 434 28.85 12.95 -25.14
CA GLY A 434 29.71 11.79 -24.89
C GLY A 434 28.99 10.60 -24.27
N LEU A 435 27.66 10.55 -24.31
CA LEU A 435 26.94 9.32 -24.01
C LEU A 435 27.34 8.22 -25.00
N PRO A 436 27.59 6.99 -24.53
CA PRO A 436 27.91 5.88 -25.41
C PRO A 436 26.73 5.56 -26.34
N HIS A 437 27.03 5.08 -27.55
CA HIS A 437 26.00 4.64 -28.51
C HIS A 437 25.43 3.25 -28.14
N ASP A 438 26.14 2.47 -27.33
CA ASP A 438 25.70 1.15 -26.88
C ASP A 438 24.69 1.26 -25.73
N ALA A 439 23.57 0.58 -25.94
CA ALA A 439 22.44 0.52 -25.03
C ALA A 439 22.80 -0.04 -23.66
N GLY A 440 22.31 0.61 -22.60
CA GLY A 440 22.40 0.11 -21.24
C GLY A 440 23.78 0.31 -20.61
N SER A 441 24.56 1.27 -21.12
CA SER A 441 25.80 1.66 -20.48
C SER A 441 25.51 2.28 -19.09
N LYS A 442 26.43 2.11 -18.14
CA LYS A 442 26.30 2.72 -16.80
C LYS A 442 26.11 4.24 -16.87
N GLU A 443 26.68 4.88 -17.89
CA GLU A 443 26.59 6.33 -18.04
C GLU A 443 25.23 6.77 -18.60
N GLU A 444 24.61 5.98 -19.49
CA GLU A 444 23.23 6.19 -19.92
C GLU A 444 22.26 6.10 -18.74
N TYR A 445 22.36 5.04 -17.92
CA TYR A 445 21.52 4.88 -16.73
C TYR A 445 21.64 6.04 -15.73
N ARG A 446 22.81 6.69 -15.70
CA ARG A 446 23.12 7.82 -14.81
C ARG A 446 22.51 9.13 -15.31
N ARG A 447 22.64 9.44 -16.60
CA ARG A 447 22.29 10.75 -17.16
C ARG A 447 20.88 10.81 -17.77
N ILE A 448 20.46 9.76 -18.46
CA ILE A 448 19.18 9.74 -19.20
C ILE A 448 17.98 10.09 -18.30
N PRO A 449 17.86 9.60 -17.05
CA PRO A 449 16.73 9.96 -16.18
C PRO A 449 16.60 11.46 -15.88
N TRP A 450 17.71 12.21 -15.93
CA TRP A 450 17.72 13.65 -15.69
C TRP A 450 17.50 14.46 -16.96
N ILE A 451 18.02 13.97 -18.09
CA ILE A 451 17.67 14.48 -19.43
C ILE A 451 16.16 14.37 -19.65
N TRP A 452 15.59 13.20 -19.31
CA TRP A 452 14.17 12.91 -19.39
C TRP A 452 13.32 13.85 -18.53
N ARG A 453 13.70 14.08 -17.27
CA ARG A 453 12.99 15.02 -16.37
C ARG A 453 12.91 16.43 -16.93
N LEU A 454 14.04 16.93 -17.47
CA LEU A 454 14.07 18.25 -18.10
C LEU A 454 13.16 18.29 -19.34
N ALA A 455 13.19 17.25 -20.18
CA ALA A 455 12.34 17.15 -21.36
C ALA A 455 10.84 17.07 -21.03
N ILE A 456 10.44 16.29 -20.01
CA ILE A 456 9.05 16.26 -19.53
C ILE A 456 8.62 17.64 -19.03
N ALA A 457 9.45 18.30 -18.21
CA ALA A 457 9.11 19.60 -17.67
C ALA A 457 8.90 20.63 -18.79
N VAL A 458 9.71 20.59 -19.85
CA VAL A 458 9.51 21.43 -21.04
C VAL A 458 8.21 21.06 -21.77
N GLY A 459 7.94 19.78 -22.00
CA GLY A 459 6.71 19.37 -22.70
C GLY A 459 5.43 19.72 -21.94
N LYS A 460 5.48 19.69 -20.59
CA LYS A 460 4.34 19.91 -19.71
C LYS A 460 4.09 21.38 -19.39
N ASP A 461 5.15 22.08 -18.99
CA ASP A 461 5.07 23.43 -18.40
C ASP A 461 5.72 24.50 -19.29
N GLY A 462 6.41 24.09 -20.37
CA GLY A 462 7.08 25.00 -21.28
C GLY A 462 6.16 25.65 -22.32
N ASP A 463 6.60 26.78 -22.86
CA ASP A 463 5.92 27.45 -23.96
C ASP A 463 6.23 26.81 -25.33
N ALA A 464 5.52 27.28 -26.37
CA ALA A 464 5.67 26.77 -27.73
C ALA A 464 7.11 26.89 -28.28
N GLU A 465 7.81 27.98 -27.99
CA GLU A 465 9.18 28.20 -28.46
C GLU A 465 10.16 27.27 -27.75
N GLN A 466 9.97 27.05 -26.44
CA GLN A 466 10.77 26.13 -25.64
C GLN A 466 10.61 24.69 -26.11
N ILE A 467 9.38 24.22 -26.32
CA ILE A 467 9.09 22.87 -26.84
C ILE A 467 9.71 22.71 -28.24
N ARG A 468 9.50 23.68 -29.14
CA ARG A 468 10.08 23.65 -30.49
C ARG A 468 11.61 23.61 -30.45
N SER A 469 12.24 24.39 -29.59
CA SER A 469 13.69 24.46 -29.48
C SER A 469 14.30 23.17 -28.94
N VAL A 470 13.67 22.54 -27.95
CA VAL A 470 14.10 21.23 -27.44
C VAL A 470 13.88 20.14 -28.48
N LEU A 471 12.76 20.18 -29.21
CA LEU A 471 12.53 19.25 -30.33
C LEU A 471 13.67 19.35 -31.35
N ALA A 472 13.97 20.55 -31.82
CA ALA A 472 14.98 20.79 -32.86
C ALA A 472 16.37 20.27 -32.51
N VAL A 473 16.82 20.41 -31.26
CA VAL A 473 18.14 19.91 -30.83
C VAL A 473 18.17 18.41 -30.53
N SER A 474 17.01 17.76 -30.49
CA SER A 474 16.87 16.35 -30.15
C SER A 474 16.67 15.45 -31.36
N LEU A 475 16.44 16.02 -32.54
CA LEU A 475 16.30 15.23 -33.77
C LEU A 475 17.66 14.70 -34.27
N PRO A 476 17.71 13.49 -34.84
CA PRO A 476 18.91 12.94 -35.45
C PRO A 476 19.34 13.76 -36.68
N GLN A 477 20.65 13.86 -36.89
CA GLN A 477 21.21 14.49 -38.09
C GLN A 477 20.95 13.62 -39.33
N ALA A 478 21.08 14.23 -40.52
CA ALA A 478 20.70 13.64 -41.81
C ALA A 478 21.42 12.32 -42.19
N ASP A 479 22.48 11.91 -41.51
CA ASP A 479 23.16 10.62 -41.74
C ASP A 479 23.39 9.83 -40.45
N GLN A 480 22.76 10.23 -39.36
CA GLN A 480 22.91 9.59 -38.05
C GLN A 480 21.69 8.71 -37.72
N PRO A 481 21.89 7.63 -36.93
CA PRO A 481 20.79 6.87 -36.35
C PRO A 481 20.04 7.71 -35.31
N LEU A 482 18.86 7.25 -34.92
CA LEU A 482 18.19 7.77 -33.72
C LEU A 482 18.91 7.19 -32.51
N GLU A 483 19.44 8.04 -31.63
CA GLU A 483 20.10 7.62 -30.39
C GLU A 483 19.11 7.43 -29.24
N HIS A 484 19.48 6.66 -28.22
CA HIS A 484 18.56 6.36 -27.12
C HIS A 484 18.12 7.60 -26.36
N TRP A 485 19.04 8.52 -26.06
CA TRP A 485 18.68 9.76 -25.37
C TRP A 485 17.73 10.63 -26.20
N GLN A 486 17.82 10.59 -27.54
CA GLN A 486 16.93 11.31 -28.43
C GLN A 486 15.52 10.72 -28.37
N ALA A 487 15.40 9.39 -28.43
CA ALA A 487 14.12 8.72 -28.25
C ALA A 487 13.49 9.08 -26.90
N VAL A 488 14.28 9.08 -25.82
CA VAL A 488 13.84 9.46 -24.47
C VAL A 488 13.37 10.92 -24.41
N VAL A 489 14.12 11.87 -24.97
CA VAL A 489 13.73 13.29 -24.96
C VAL A 489 12.45 13.52 -25.75
N ILE A 490 12.31 12.88 -26.91
CA ILE A 490 11.17 13.11 -27.80
C ILE A 490 9.93 12.35 -27.30
N GLY A 491 10.03 11.03 -27.17
CA GLY A 491 8.93 10.13 -26.82
C GLY A 491 8.55 10.22 -25.34
N GLY A 492 9.49 9.84 -24.48
CA GLY A 492 9.29 9.84 -23.03
C GLY A 492 9.21 11.23 -22.41
N GLY A 493 9.83 12.23 -23.05
CA GLY A 493 9.94 13.61 -22.62
C GLY A 493 8.85 14.53 -23.18
N LEU A 494 9.06 15.06 -24.39
CA LEU A 494 8.19 16.08 -24.99
C LEU A 494 6.77 15.55 -25.25
N ILE A 495 6.62 14.43 -25.96
CA ILE A 495 5.30 13.86 -26.29
C ILE A 495 4.52 13.55 -25.00
N ASN A 496 5.17 12.90 -24.04
CA ASN A 496 4.57 12.59 -22.76
C ASN A 496 4.21 13.85 -21.96
N GLY A 497 5.12 14.83 -21.87
CA GLY A 497 4.88 16.10 -21.19
C GLY A 497 3.67 16.84 -21.77
N ILE A 498 3.58 16.90 -23.10
CA ILE A 498 2.44 17.51 -23.80
C ILE A 498 1.14 16.76 -23.45
N SER A 499 1.16 15.43 -23.49
CA SER A 499 0.00 14.60 -23.12
C SER A 499 -0.46 14.85 -21.67
N LEU A 500 0.49 14.95 -20.74
CA LEU A 500 0.25 15.24 -19.32
C LEU A 500 -0.27 16.66 -19.06
N SER A 501 0.00 17.61 -19.94
CA SER A 501 -0.59 18.96 -19.89
C SER A 501 -2.05 18.99 -20.36
N GLY A 502 -2.59 17.85 -20.81
CA GLY A 502 -3.96 17.72 -21.34
C GLY A 502 -4.08 18.04 -22.83
N LYS A 503 -2.98 18.39 -23.51
CA LYS A 503 -2.93 18.72 -24.94
C LYS A 503 -2.71 17.47 -25.80
N TRP A 504 -2.99 17.57 -27.09
CA TRP A 504 -2.76 16.49 -28.07
C TRP A 504 -1.37 16.65 -28.71
N PRO A 505 -0.44 15.70 -28.49
CA PRO A 505 0.93 15.83 -28.98
C PRO A 505 1.04 16.01 -30.50
N HIS A 506 0.22 15.30 -31.29
CA HIS A 506 0.25 15.41 -32.74
C HIS A 506 -0.10 16.83 -33.22
N GLU A 507 -1.14 17.45 -32.65
CA GLU A 507 -1.59 18.80 -33.01
C GLU A 507 -0.54 19.84 -32.61
N GLU A 508 -0.04 19.76 -31.37
CA GLU A 508 0.96 20.69 -30.85
C GLU A 508 2.25 20.62 -31.67
N LEU A 509 2.82 19.43 -31.87
CA LEU A 509 4.06 19.27 -32.63
C LEU A 509 3.90 19.71 -34.09
N SER A 510 2.78 19.37 -34.73
CA SER A 510 2.49 19.81 -36.10
C SER A 510 2.43 21.35 -36.20
N ALA A 511 1.77 22.01 -35.25
CA ALA A 511 1.69 23.46 -35.20
C ALA A 511 3.07 24.12 -35.00
N LEU A 512 3.91 23.55 -34.14
CA LEU A 512 5.27 24.05 -33.87
C LEU A 512 6.19 23.98 -35.10
N MET A 513 5.95 23.02 -35.99
CA MET A 513 6.78 22.80 -37.18
C MET A 513 6.20 23.41 -38.45
N ALA A 514 4.98 23.97 -38.43
CA ALA A 514 4.21 24.33 -39.63
C ALA A 514 4.95 25.26 -40.61
N ALA A 515 5.85 26.12 -40.13
CA ALA A 515 6.61 27.08 -40.94
C ALA A 515 8.12 26.76 -41.06
N ASP A 516 8.55 25.54 -40.73
CA ASP A 516 9.95 25.13 -40.68
C ASP A 516 10.19 23.82 -41.46
N GLU A 517 10.38 23.93 -42.78
CA GLU A 517 10.60 22.78 -43.68
C GLU A 517 11.79 21.90 -43.29
N PRO A 518 12.96 22.44 -42.88
CA PRO A 518 14.06 21.62 -42.37
C PRO A 518 13.67 20.80 -41.13
N LEU A 519 12.97 21.42 -40.17
CA LEU A 519 12.52 20.74 -38.96
C LEU A 519 11.49 19.64 -39.27
N GLN A 520 10.55 19.91 -40.19
CA GLN A 520 9.60 18.90 -40.69
C GLN A 520 10.31 17.71 -41.33
N SER A 521 11.34 17.96 -42.13
CA SER A 521 12.11 16.91 -42.80
C SER A 521 12.87 16.02 -41.81
N ALA A 522 13.50 16.65 -40.80
CA ALA A 522 14.17 15.92 -39.72
C ALA A 522 13.17 15.14 -38.85
N TRP A 523 11.98 15.72 -38.61
CA TRP A 523 10.90 15.04 -37.89
C TRP A 523 10.41 13.80 -38.64
N GLN A 524 10.14 13.91 -39.94
CA GLN A 524 9.71 12.80 -40.76
C GLN A 524 10.71 11.63 -40.74
N ARG A 525 12.00 11.94 -40.83
CA ARG A 525 13.07 10.95 -40.65
C ARG A 525 13.05 10.30 -39.27
N THR A 526 12.82 11.10 -38.22
CA THR A 526 12.74 10.60 -36.84
C THR A 526 11.60 9.59 -36.67
N LEU A 527 10.44 9.85 -37.27
CA LEU A 527 9.31 8.92 -37.26
C LEU A 527 9.69 7.58 -37.92
N GLU A 528 10.39 7.61 -39.06
CA GLU A 528 10.86 6.40 -39.74
C GLU A 528 11.87 5.62 -38.89
N LEU A 529 12.87 6.30 -38.33
CA LEU A 529 13.87 5.68 -37.45
C LEU A 529 13.25 5.12 -36.16
N SER A 530 12.24 5.78 -35.59
CA SER A 530 11.55 5.30 -34.40
C SER A 530 10.80 3.98 -34.63
N THR A 531 10.30 3.77 -35.85
CA THR A 531 9.64 2.50 -36.22
C THR A 531 10.66 1.35 -36.23
N LEU A 532 11.84 1.59 -36.80
CA LEU A 532 12.94 0.63 -36.80
C LEU A 532 13.44 0.34 -35.38
N MET A 533 13.63 1.39 -34.58
CA MET A 533 14.08 1.28 -33.19
C MET A 533 13.09 0.49 -32.33
N ALA A 534 11.78 0.70 -32.47
CA ALA A 534 10.77 -0.03 -31.70
C ALA A 534 10.79 -1.55 -31.98
N ASP A 535 11.12 -1.95 -33.20
CA ASP A 535 11.17 -3.35 -33.64
C ASP A 535 12.53 -4.04 -33.37
N ASP A 536 13.59 -3.28 -33.10
CA ASP A 536 14.93 -3.82 -32.86
C ASP A 536 15.03 -4.43 -31.46
N GLU A 537 15.09 -5.77 -31.38
CA GLU A 537 15.21 -6.51 -30.12
C GLU A 537 16.55 -6.29 -29.40
N SER A 538 17.56 -5.75 -30.07
CA SER A 538 18.84 -5.39 -29.43
C SER A 538 18.74 -4.09 -28.63
N VAL A 539 17.69 -3.28 -28.86
CA VAL A 539 17.43 -2.04 -28.13
C VAL A 539 16.67 -2.36 -26.81
N PRO A 540 17.01 -1.71 -25.68
CA PRO A 540 16.32 -1.91 -24.40
C PRO A 540 14.82 -1.60 -24.48
N ALA A 541 14.04 -2.33 -23.70
CA ALA A 541 12.58 -2.20 -23.68
C ALA A 541 12.11 -0.76 -23.40
N GLY A 542 12.73 -0.05 -22.45
CA GLY A 542 12.40 1.35 -22.16
C GLY A 542 12.64 2.32 -23.33
N THR A 543 13.76 2.18 -24.04
CA THR A 543 14.01 3.00 -25.24
C THR A 543 13.05 2.67 -26.38
N ARG A 544 12.71 1.38 -26.55
CA ARG A 544 11.69 0.93 -27.51
C ARG A 544 10.30 1.44 -27.12
N TYR A 545 9.99 1.52 -25.84
CA TYR A 545 8.78 2.17 -25.32
C TYR A 545 8.70 3.63 -25.74
N ASP A 546 9.79 4.40 -25.57
CA ASP A 546 9.84 5.79 -25.99
C ASP A 546 9.69 5.93 -27.51
N ALA A 547 10.32 5.04 -28.27
CA ALA A 547 10.16 4.96 -29.72
C ALA A 547 8.70 4.68 -30.13
N LEU A 548 7.97 3.82 -29.42
CA LEU A 548 6.55 3.57 -29.69
C LEU A 548 5.67 4.80 -29.49
N ARG A 549 6.02 5.70 -28.55
CA ARG A 549 5.32 6.99 -28.41
C ARG A 549 5.56 7.90 -29.60
N ILE A 550 6.77 7.88 -30.18
CA ILE A 550 7.09 8.62 -31.40
C ILE A 550 6.35 8.02 -32.61
N VAL A 551 6.32 6.70 -32.72
CA VAL A 551 5.56 5.96 -33.76
C VAL A 551 4.09 6.37 -33.80
N ALA A 552 3.48 6.68 -32.65
CA ALA A 552 2.10 7.14 -32.60
C ALA A 552 1.85 8.46 -33.34
N MET A 553 2.90 9.24 -33.60
CA MET A 553 2.83 10.52 -34.32
C MET A 553 2.93 10.36 -35.85
N LEU A 554 3.10 9.14 -36.37
CA LEU A 554 2.96 8.85 -37.80
C LEU A 554 1.51 9.03 -38.28
N ASP A 555 1.35 9.14 -39.60
CA ASP A 555 0.05 8.98 -40.27
C ASP A 555 -0.71 7.79 -39.68
N TRP A 556 -2.00 7.97 -39.37
CA TRP A 556 -2.80 6.98 -38.64
C TRP A 556 -2.73 5.58 -39.26
N SER A 557 -2.76 5.46 -40.59
CA SER A 557 -2.67 4.15 -41.28
C SER A 557 -1.38 3.39 -40.95
N LYS A 558 -0.26 4.11 -40.79
CA LYS A 558 1.06 3.54 -40.49
C LYS A 558 1.17 3.24 -39.00
N SER A 559 0.86 4.21 -38.14
CA SER A 559 0.93 4.03 -36.68
C SER A 559 0.00 2.92 -36.19
N ARG A 560 -1.23 2.85 -36.70
CA ARG A 560 -2.20 1.78 -36.41
C ARG A 560 -1.59 0.39 -36.59
N THR A 561 -1.00 0.14 -37.76
CA THR A 561 -0.46 -1.18 -38.13
C THR A 561 0.66 -1.57 -37.18
N GLN A 562 1.53 -0.62 -36.83
CA GLN A 562 2.66 -0.85 -35.93
C GLN A 562 2.18 -1.08 -34.49
N LEU A 563 1.38 -0.16 -33.94
CA LEU A 563 0.92 -0.20 -32.54
C LEU A 563 0.08 -1.46 -32.27
N GLN A 564 -0.73 -1.92 -33.24
CA GLN A 564 -1.54 -3.13 -33.08
C GLN A 564 -0.72 -4.39 -32.75
N ARG A 565 0.53 -4.48 -33.23
CA ARG A 565 1.42 -5.62 -32.95
C ARG A 565 1.80 -5.71 -31.48
N TYR A 566 1.87 -4.57 -30.79
CA TYR A 566 2.29 -4.48 -29.39
C TYR A 566 1.12 -4.58 -28.39
N LEU A 567 -0.13 -4.59 -28.87
CA LEU A 567 -1.32 -4.83 -28.03
C LEU A 567 -1.65 -6.33 -27.84
N GLN A 568 -0.87 -7.23 -28.44
CA GLN A 568 -1.15 -8.66 -28.38
C GLN A 568 -0.81 -9.25 -27.00
N LYS A 569 -1.48 -10.34 -26.63
CA LYS A 569 -1.20 -11.07 -25.40
C LYS A 569 0.22 -11.65 -25.44
N GLY A 570 0.97 -11.48 -24.35
CA GLY A 570 2.34 -12.00 -24.20
C GLY A 570 3.44 -11.11 -24.80
N VAL A 571 3.09 -9.95 -25.36
CA VAL A 571 4.06 -8.88 -25.60
C VAL A 571 4.59 -8.40 -24.25
N ASN A 572 5.88 -8.02 -24.19
CA ASN A 572 6.48 -7.44 -22.99
C ASN A 572 5.63 -6.26 -22.47
N ASP A 573 5.36 -6.26 -21.15
CA ASP A 573 4.46 -5.30 -20.51
C ASP A 573 4.86 -3.84 -20.73
N GLU A 574 6.16 -3.52 -20.74
CA GLU A 574 6.67 -2.16 -20.98
C GLU A 574 6.44 -1.74 -22.44
N LEU A 575 6.67 -2.63 -23.40
CA LEU A 575 6.36 -2.34 -24.81
C LEU A 575 4.85 -2.19 -25.06
N GLN A 576 4.04 -3.02 -24.39
CA GLN A 576 2.59 -2.91 -24.43
C GLN A 576 2.12 -1.57 -23.82
N MET A 577 2.72 -1.14 -22.71
CA MET A 577 2.50 0.18 -22.11
C MET A 577 2.80 1.31 -23.11
N GLY A 578 3.88 1.19 -23.90
CA GLY A 578 4.26 2.19 -24.89
C GLY A 578 3.24 2.33 -26.00
N ALA A 579 2.70 1.20 -26.47
CA ALA A 579 1.64 1.19 -27.47
C ALA A 579 0.32 1.78 -26.93
N ILE A 580 -0.04 1.47 -25.68
CA ILE A 580 -1.23 2.03 -25.03
C ILE A 580 -1.07 3.55 -24.85
N SER A 581 0.08 4.01 -24.35
CA SER A 581 0.41 5.44 -24.24
C SER A 581 0.32 6.16 -25.59
N GLY A 582 0.88 5.56 -26.65
CA GLY A 582 0.77 6.10 -28.01
C GLY A 582 -0.68 6.22 -28.48
N LEU A 583 -1.51 5.20 -28.27
CA LEU A 583 -2.94 5.24 -28.61
C LEU A 583 -3.74 6.24 -27.75
N SER A 584 -3.28 6.54 -26.54
CA SER A 584 -3.84 7.60 -25.71
C SER A 584 -3.66 8.99 -26.32
N ASP A 585 -2.62 9.17 -27.14
CA ASP A 585 -2.23 10.45 -27.74
C ASP A 585 -2.84 10.66 -29.15
N ILE A 586 -3.68 9.73 -29.63
CA ILE A 586 -4.31 9.77 -30.96
C ILE A 586 -5.80 10.11 -30.85
N GLN A 587 -6.24 11.17 -31.52
CA GLN A 587 -7.65 11.59 -31.53
C GLN A 587 -8.46 10.88 -32.64
N ASP A 588 -8.50 9.54 -32.60
CA ASP A 588 -9.27 8.73 -33.54
C ASP A 588 -10.15 7.70 -32.80
N ALA A 589 -11.39 7.52 -33.25
CA ALA A 589 -12.33 6.57 -32.66
C ALA A 589 -11.85 5.11 -32.76
N GLU A 590 -11.09 4.78 -33.81
CA GLU A 590 -10.51 3.47 -33.99
C GLU A 590 -9.40 3.18 -32.97
N ALA A 591 -8.64 4.19 -32.53
CA ALA A 591 -7.66 4.04 -31.45
C ALA A 591 -8.32 3.58 -30.15
N ALA A 592 -9.47 4.19 -29.79
CA ALA A 592 -10.29 3.75 -28.65
C ALA A 592 -10.81 2.31 -28.85
N SER A 593 -11.28 1.98 -30.05
CA SER A 593 -11.71 0.61 -30.37
C SER A 593 -10.57 -0.41 -30.23
N MET A 594 -9.33 -0.05 -30.57
CA MET A 594 -8.17 -0.94 -30.42
C MET A 594 -7.89 -1.25 -28.96
N LEU A 595 -7.90 -0.23 -28.09
CA LEU A 595 -7.73 -0.40 -26.65
C LEU A 595 -8.82 -1.32 -26.08
N ILE A 596 -10.08 -1.08 -26.44
CA ILE A 596 -11.21 -1.91 -25.98
C ILE A 596 -11.05 -3.38 -26.43
N LYS A 597 -10.71 -3.62 -27.71
CA LYS A 597 -10.57 -4.97 -28.26
C LYS A 597 -9.42 -5.75 -27.61
N ALA A 598 -8.34 -5.06 -27.26
CA ALA A 598 -7.16 -5.68 -26.67
C ALA A 598 -7.16 -5.68 -25.13
N PHE A 599 -8.17 -5.09 -24.48
CA PHE A 599 -8.20 -4.87 -23.04
C PHE A 599 -7.89 -6.12 -22.20
N ALA A 600 -8.46 -7.28 -22.57
CA ALA A 600 -8.25 -8.55 -21.89
C ALA A 600 -6.83 -9.14 -22.05
N ASN A 601 -6.02 -8.59 -22.96
CA ASN A 601 -4.63 -8.99 -23.16
C ASN A 601 -3.66 -8.24 -22.24
N PHE A 602 -4.14 -7.19 -21.55
CA PHE A 602 -3.30 -6.30 -20.77
C PHE A 602 -3.13 -6.81 -19.33
N SER A 603 -1.94 -6.58 -18.76
CA SER A 603 -1.73 -6.72 -17.30
C SER A 603 -2.52 -5.68 -16.52
N ASP A 604 -2.71 -5.86 -15.22
CA ASP A 604 -3.52 -4.97 -14.38
C ASP A 604 -3.08 -3.50 -14.49
N GLY A 605 -1.76 -3.25 -14.53
CA GLY A 605 -1.22 -1.90 -14.74
C GLY A 605 -1.56 -1.31 -16.11
N ASN A 606 -1.44 -2.11 -17.17
CA ASN A 606 -1.77 -1.69 -18.53
C ASN A 606 -3.29 -1.55 -18.75
N GLN A 607 -4.12 -2.30 -18.02
CA GLN A 607 -5.58 -2.11 -18.01
C GLN A 607 -5.96 -0.77 -17.39
N GLN A 608 -5.30 -0.35 -16.31
CA GLN A 608 -5.50 0.98 -15.72
C GLN A 608 -5.11 2.10 -16.68
N LEU A 609 -3.96 1.96 -17.34
CA LEU A 609 -3.51 2.94 -18.35
C LEU A 609 -4.46 3.01 -19.54
N ALA A 610 -4.93 1.86 -20.05
CA ALA A 610 -5.91 1.81 -21.12
C ALA A 610 -7.26 2.42 -20.71
N LEU A 611 -7.67 2.24 -19.45
CA LEU A 611 -8.86 2.87 -18.89
C LEU A 611 -8.71 4.40 -18.85
N ASP A 612 -7.58 4.93 -18.38
CA ASP A 612 -7.31 6.37 -18.38
C ASP A 612 -7.33 6.95 -19.80
N ALA A 613 -6.75 6.24 -20.76
CA ALA A 613 -6.81 6.61 -22.17
C ALA A 613 -8.25 6.64 -22.72
N LEU A 614 -9.13 5.75 -22.27
CA LEU A 614 -10.55 5.71 -22.66
C LEU A 614 -11.39 6.78 -21.98
N LEU A 615 -10.93 7.35 -20.86
CA LEU A 615 -11.64 8.40 -20.12
C LEU A 615 -11.23 9.82 -20.54
N ARG A 616 -10.28 9.95 -21.48
CA ARG A 616 -9.69 11.23 -21.89
C ARG A 616 -10.68 12.21 -22.55
N THR A 617 -11.71 11.71 -23.23
CA THR A 617 -12.68 12.54 -23.97
C THR A 617 -14.08 11.93 -23.92
N ASP A 618 -15.11 12.75 -24.06
CA ASP A 618 -16.51 12.34 -24.15
C ASP A 618 -16.75 11.15 -25.11
N ASP A 619 -16.24 11.21 -26.35
CA ASP A 619 -16.45 10.15 -27.35
C ASP A 619 -15.81 8.81 -26.96
N ARG A 620 -14.67 8.87 -26.27
CA ARG A 620 -13.99 7.68 -25.74
C ARG A 620 -14.73 7.12 -24.52
N CYS A 621 -15.26 7.98 -23.65
CA CYS A 621 -16.13 7.57 -22.56
C CYS A 621 -17.39 6.86 -23.07
N LEU A 622 -18.03 7.41 -24.12
CA LEU A 622 -19.16 6.77 -24.78
C LEU A 622 -18.78 5.41 -25.38
N SER A 623 -17.60 5.30 -25.99
CA SER A 623 -17.09 4.04 -26.56
C SER A 623 -16.86 2.98 -25.47
N LEU A 624 -16.30 3.37 -24.33
CA LEU A 624 -16.12 2.53 -23.14
C LEU A 624 -17.47 2.02 -22.62
N LEU A 625 -18.43 2.92 -22.39
CA LEU A 625 -19.75 2.57 -21.88
C LEU A 625 -20.53 1.65 -22.83
N ASN A 626 -20.48 1.92 -24.14
CA ASN A 626 -21.09 1.03 -25.13
C ASN A 626 -20.43 -0.37 -25.11
N ALA A 627 -19.11 -0.45 -24.96
CA ALA A 627 -18.42 -1.73 -24.86
C ALA A 627 -18.80 -2.52 -23.59
N LEU A 628 -19.04 -1.84 -22.46
CA LEU A 628 -19.57 -2.45 -21.24
C LEU A 628 -21.03 -2.89 -21.38
N ALA A 629 -21.85 -2.13 -22.10
CA ALA A 629 -23.24 -2.48 -22.39
C ALA A 629 -23.34 -3.74 -23.26
N GLU A 630 -22.39 -3.89 -24.19
CA GLU A 630 -22.30 -5.02 -25.12
C GLU A 630 -21.46 -6.19 -24.57
N SER A 631 -21.06 -6.14 -23.30
CA SER A 631 -20.20 -7.13 -22.63
C SER A 631 -18.91 -7.46 -23.41
N ARG A 632 -18.35 -6.48 -24.12
CA ARG A 632 -17.05 -6.56 -24.79
C ARG A 632 -15.87 -6.28 -23.85
N LEU A 633 -16.16 -5.79 -22.65
CA LEU A 633 -15.20 -5.54 -21.57
C LEU A 633 -15.62 -6.31 -20.31
N PRO A 634 -14.67 -6.59 -19.39
CA PRO A 634 -14.98 -7.26 -18.13
C PRO A 634 -16.08 -6.55 -17.33
N GLU A 635 -17.03 -7.31 -16.80
CA GLU A 635 -18.20 -6.79 -16.08
C GLU A 635 -17.85 -6.10 -14.75
N ASP A 636 -16.77 -6.53 -14.09
CA ASP A 636 -16.24 -5.95 -12.87
C ASP A 636 -15.74 -4.50 -13.06
N LEU A 637 -15.39 -4.10 -14.29
CA LEU A 637 -15.11 -2.70 -14.59
C LEU A 637 -16.30 -1.78 -14.33
N LYS A 638 -17.55 -2.30 -14.34
CA LYS A 638 -18.71 -1.50 -13.94
C LYS A 638 -18.63 -1.06 -12.49
N LEU A 639 -17.91 -1.79 -11.62
CA LEU A 639 -17.70 -1.43 -10.22
C LEU A 639 -16.45 -0.55 -10.00
N HIS A 640 -15.64 -0.34 -11.03
CA HIS A 640 -14.41 0.44 -10.94
C HIS A 640 -14.70 1.93 -10.67
N ASP A 641 -13.99 2.55 -9.71
CA ASP A 641 -14.24 3.93 -9.27
C ASP A 641 -14.22 4.95 -10.43
N LYS A 642 -13.24 4.84 -11.33
CA LYS A 642 -13.13 5.72 -12.52
C LYS A 642 -14.28 5.53 -13.53
N VAL A 643 -14.91 4.36 -13.58
CA VAL A 643 -16.08 4.10 -14.44
C VAL A 643 -17.34 4.62 -13.74
N GLN A 644 -17.46 4.39 -12.43
CA GLN A 644 -18.56 4.90 -11.61
C GLN A 644 -18.66 6.43 -11.66
N SER A 645 -17.52 7.14 -11.70
CA SER A 645 -17.51 8.61 -11.79
C SER A 645 -18.14 9.16 -13.07
N LEU A 646 -18.27 8.35 -14.15
CA LEU A 646 -18.95 8.77 -15.38
C LEU A 646 -20.44 9.08 -15.18
N ARG A 647 -21.04 8.63 -14.08
CA ARG A 647 -22.42 8.98 -13.70
C ARG A 647 -22.57 10.45 -13.31
N GLU A 648 -21.49 11.09 -12.91
CA GLU A 648 -21.42 12.51 -12.53
C GLU A 648 -20.66 13.33 -13.58
N HIS A 649 -20.45 12.78 -14.79
CA HIS A 649 -19.69 13.42 -15.85
C HIS A 649 -20.31 14.75 -16.32
N ALA A 650 -19.47 15.69 -16.78
CA ALA A 650 -19.96 16.99 -17.25
C ALA A 650 -20.90 16.86 -18.47
N SER A 651 -20.54 15.97 -19.40
CA SER A 651 -21.31 15.66 -20.61
C SER A 651 -22.60 14.89 -20.32
N GLU A 652 -23.74 15.43 -20.76
CA GLU A 652 -25.07 14.84 -20.54
C GLU A 652 -25.21 13.47 -21.19
N SER A 653 -24.73 13.30 -22.43
CA SER A 653 -24.79 12.04 -23.16
C SER A 653 -24.01 10.92 -22.47
N VAL A 654 -22.85 11.24 -21.90
CA VAL A 654 -22.02 10.31 -21.11
C VAL A 654 -22.77 9.91 -19.84
N ARG A 655 -23.33 10.85 -19.08
CA ARG A 655 -24.09 10.53 -17.86
C ARG A 655 -25.30 9.64 -18.14
N GLU A 656 -26.11 9.96 -19.14
CA GLU A 656 -27.32 9.18 -19.45
C GLU A 656 -27.01 7.75 -19.87
N LEU A 657 -25.90 7.54 -20.58
CA LEU A 657 -25.45 6.18 -20.91
C LEU A 657 -24.86 5.48 -19.68
N ALA A 658 -24.07 6.20 -18.87
CA ALA A 658 -23.50 5.67 -17.64
C ALA A 658 -24.57 5.19 -16.66
N GLU A 659 -25.64 5.95 -16.44
CA GLU A 659 -26.77 5.56 -15.57
C GLU A 659 -27.49 4.28 -16.02
N ARG A 660 -27.50 4.01 -17.33
CA ARG A 660 -28.15 2.80 -17.89
C ARG A 660 -27.25 1.58 -17.83
N VAL A 661 -25.94 1.77 -18.02
CA VAL A 661 -24.97 0.67 -18.18
C VAL A 661 -24.34 0.23 -16.87
N ILE A 662 -24.09 1.17 -15.97
CA ILE A 662 -23.36 0.94 -14.73
C ILE A 662 -24.33 0.44 -13.64
N THR A 663 -24.03 -0.72 -13.07
CA THR A 663 -24.77 -1.26 -11.93
C THR A 663 -24.52 -0.43 -10.67
N ARG A 664 -25.59 -0.14 -9.90
CA ARG A 664 -25.43 0.49 -8.58
C ARG A 664 -24.68 -0.49 -7.65
N PRO A 665 -23.66 -0.04 -6.91
CA PRO A 665 -22.94 -0.86 -5.94
C PRO A 665 -23.86 -1.49 -4.89
#